data_AF-A0A3E0EU35-F1
#
_entry.id   AF-A0A3E0EU35-F1
#
_cell.length_a   1.000
_cell.length_b   1.000
_cell.length_c   1.000
_cell.angle_alpha   90.00
_cell.angle_beta   90.00
_cell.angle_gamma   90.00
#
_symmetry.space_group_name_H-M   'P 1'
#
loop_
_entity.id
_entity.type
_entity.pdbx_description
1 polymer ?
#
loop_
_entity_poly.entity_id
_entity_poly.type
_entity_poly.pdbx_seq_one_letter_code
_entity_poly.pdbx_strand_id
1 'polypeptide(L)'
;MGLSCLIFLSKISNKILKTFGHFQKILIFLKSKFNLFFEQYIASNLSFNMKKHLKYIDGTSDKFWQIEVSEINYTVTYGKNGTSGTSQTKTFNSTEECLKAAEKILAEKTKKGYSESGEVIVTEKIDPKTGKISNINEILNEYDALLQQRKTELLLPFLIKNSKGNLDSLRKHIKKNKRYWMTYIDLSLEPGYKKTTKNNWDWGIRGGEKIKEIITLSAIAIFDKTDILSFDEALNFLERAKNNPQILEILLWAKPNWIEFYLLDRFRKSDWLNFDYQSLRFLEENNFVNFNPELSALCLSRFNSWSGTIKPREFIDSLSKDKIAYERDIPQLYNYETNIQNSTFRENKNASYREHNTWSIAFQLLISENKLDKKTFLENAILIQTKEWNNNLKLLFRKNIEELQPSADELIAFQENIFTFFHNSNPTITNYGSELIKKIYDHPKFKTKSYFEWLEALMMRSDCKAAIKNSIMVLEKLSKNNSKLNKPIAVLLADIYVISDLSLQEKVTKLILKIGNVKDAVLREKLSEYASYMQGSVKSSLSNFLDEDVLIVNESSLKSYEFNPEKVNFLVEPVQIPKDWNEILFLYGRFLSSEDVLDSEILLNVFIAQRNLFPSDYEQQLQPYLNQLQKNYTESVLKNYTKNLLINKIANKNLVYTLNDKDYITLKTLRSIKPMIEKVMQKNKDNSILPLLSFSTHKPHWIAPKILLERIIAYQKANESIDPVDLSIAISRMPRENVEEALPLLEKLDTDMKQLLSFCLGVTKEISINSSSVLTKLFQKAVGSTANTEKIGLWAVAARTFYPTETFAEFEKTYLNGIPFVTSPFLPKMEFKEKWNEWKDYNTKEMVRSPSWTELRFDLSEEKTIPAHLLYSLDTFIKVEKNVWSGNYKLHSAENVYHWNSLMPQNNDPLACLLLEKCCHVTDGTNNELKGFLTIVNRSGFQFSDISLLVFACCFFQEKKDIRLLASEVLINLVEYQSIDIHSFAEKNAFLISNKYGVLLRLVESIITLKDISPLHNSALFLLLDGIFQNLELKEKLPVNFKKMVENYVDVLSKTNQKPTAKTKAFFEKLKENTALKALVKQILN
;
A
#
# COMPACT_ATOMS: atom_id res chain seq x y z
N MET A 1 9.73 54.34 -83.20
CA MET A 1 10.16 53.10 -82.50
C MET A 1 9.15 52.66 -81.42
N GLY A 2 7.83 52.70 -81.72
CA GLY A 2 6.77 52.27 -80.80
C GLY A 2 5.63 51.44 -81.44
N LEU A 3 5.62 51.28 -82.78
CA LEU A 3 4.55 50.54 -83.49
C LEU A 3 4.87 49.05 -83.75
N SER A 4 6.15 48.65 -83.70
CA SER A 4 6.57 47.26 -83.94
C SER A 4 6.38 46.35 -82.72
N CYS A 5 6.20 46.91 -81.52
CA CYS A 5 6.00 46.14 -80.28
C CYS A 5 4.53 45.73 -80.05
N LEU A 6 3.57 46.53 -80.52
CA LEU A 6 2.12 46.27 -80.37
C LEU A 6 1.59 45.16 -81.31
N ILE A 7 2.18 44.99 -82.49
CA ILE A 7 1.76 43.96 -83.46
C ILE A 7 2.28 42.56 -83.05
N PHE A 8 3.41 42.48 -82.35
CA PHE A 8 3.96 41.21 -81.84
C PHE A 8 3.17 40.70 -80.62
N LEU A 9 2.69 41.61 -79.75
CA LEU A 9 1.87 41.26 -78.59
C LEU A 9 0.45 40.78 -78.96
N SER A 10 -0.17 41.29 -80.05
CA SER A 10 -1.52 40.84 -80.46
C SER A 10 -1.54 39.45 -81.12
N LYS A 11 -0.46 39.07 -81.84
CA LYS A 11 -0.32 37.73 -82.43
C LYS A 11 -0.04 36.64 -81.39
N ILE A 12 0.68 36.97 -80.30
CA ILE A 12 0.89 36.04 -79.17
C ILE A 12 -0.40 35.89 -78.35
N SER A 13 -1.16 36.97 -78.12
CA SER A 13 -2.45 36.95 -77.43
C SER A 13 -3.49 36.05 -78.14
N ASN A 14 -3.65 36.18 -79.48
CA ASN A 14 -4.61 35.37 -80.23
C ASN A 14 -4.23 33.88 -80.34
N LYS A 15 -2.94 33.53 -80.28
CA LYS A 15 -2.47 32.14 -80.27
C LYS A 15 -2.64 31.50 -78.89
N ILE A 16 -2.46 32.28 -77.81
CA ILE A 16 -2.74 31.85 -76.44
C ILE A 16 -4.26 31.69 -76.21
N LEU A 17 -5.11 32.60 -76.72
CA LEU A 17 -6.58 32.51 -76.61
C LEU A 17 -7.20 31.32 -77.38
N LYS A 18 -6.68 30.95 -78.55
CA LYS A 18 -7.13 29.74 -79.28
C LYS A 18 -6.71 28.45 -78.59
N THR A 19 -5.52 28.43 -77.98
CA THR A 19 -5.02 27.27 -77.22
C THR A 19 -5.76 27.12 -75.89
N PHE A 20 -6.09 28.23 -75.23
CA PHE A 20 -6.98 28.27 -74.05
C PHE A 20 -8.42 27.86 -74.40
N GLY A 21 -8.97 28.25 -75.56
CA GLY A 21 -10.33 27.83 -75.98
C GLY A 21 -10.45 26.32 -76.25
N HIS A 22 -9.39 25.68 -76.77
CA HIS A 22 -9.34 24.22 -76.93
C HIS A 22 -9.11 23.50 -75.59
N PHE A 23 -8.23 24.05 -74.73
CA PHE A 23 -8.05 23.54 -73.37
C PHE A 23 -9.30 23.70 -72.52
N GLN A 24 -10.05 24.80 -72.64
CA GLN A 24 -11.29 25.04 -71.88
C GLN A 24 -12.43 24.14 -72.36
N LYS A 25 -12.51 23.80 -73.66
CA LYS A 25 -13.45 22.79 -74.16
C LYS A 25 -13.08 21.36 -73.74
N ILE A 26 -11.78 21.03 -73.72
CA ILE A 26 -11.29 19.75 -73.20
C ILE A 26 -11.48 19.68 -71.67
N LEU A 27 -11.26 20.76 -70.93
CA LEU A 27 -11.48 20.84 -69.49
C LEU A 27 -12.97 20.81 -69.15
N ILE A 28 -13.86 21.43 -69.94
CA ILE A 28 -15.32 21.35 -69.75
C ILE A 28 -15.84 19.96 -70.13
N PHE A 29 -15.31 19.32 -71.17
CA PHE A 29 -15.66 17.95 -71.55
C PHE A 29 -15.14 16.92 -70.53
N LEU A 30 -13.89 17.07 -70.04
CA LEU A 30 -13.32 16.25 -68.98
C LEU A 30 -13.98 16.53 -67.63
N LYS A 31 -14.35 17.76 -67.30
CA LYS A 31 -15.07 18.11 -66.05
C LYS A 31 -16.54 17.71 -66.10
N SER A 32 -17.16 17.67 -67.28
CA SER A 32 -18.50 17.09 -67.50
C SER A 32 -18.47 15.57 -67.37
N LYS A 33 -17.51 14.87 -68.01
CA LYS A 33 -17.34 13.41 -67.83
C LYS A 33 -16.89 13.03 -66.42
N PHE A 34 -16.01 13.82 -65.80
CA PHE A 34 -15.55 13.59 -64.44
C PHE A 34 -16.64 13.94 -63.43
N ASN A 35 -17.47 14.97 -63.62
CA ASN A 35 -18.63 15.20 -62.76
C ASN A 35 -19.73 14.17 -62.99
N LEU A 36 -19.97 13.65 -64.19
CA LEU A 36 -20.91 12.54 -64.39
C LEU A 36 -20.42 11.25 -63.73
N PHE A 37 -19.11 10.96 -63.85
CA PHE A 37 -18.48 9.79 -63.23
C PHE A 37 -18.35 9.95 -61.71
N PHE A 38 -18.09 11.17 -61.22
CA PHE A 38 -17.97 11.51 -59.80
C PHE A 38 -19.34 11.62 -59.14
N GLU A 39 -20.38 12.14 -59.80
CA GLU A 39 -21.77 12.10 -59.31
C GLU A 39 -22.34 10.68 -59.38
N GLN A 40 -22.02 9.86 -60.39
CA GLN A 40 -22.36 8.43 -60.37
C GLN A 40 -21.60 7.66 -59.29
N TYR A 41 -20.32 7.99 -59.02
CA TYR A 41 -19.50 7.39 -57.97
C TYR A 41 -19.89 7.86 -56.55
N ILE A 42 -20.30 9.11 -56.39
CA ILE A 42 -20.81 9.72 -55.14
C ILE A 42 -22.23 9.21 -54.89
N ALA A 43 -23.11 9.11 -55.91
CA ALA A 43 -24.44 8.52 -55.76
C ALA A 43 -24.39 7.01 -55.51
N SER A 44 -23.41 6.28 -56.09
CA SER A 44 -23.19 4.87 -55.78
C SER A 44 -22.54 4.66 -54.40
N ASN A 45 -21.70 5.56 -53.89
CA ASN A 45 -21.00 5.39 -52.61
C ASN A 45 -21.62 6.11 -51.39
N LEU A 46 -22.45 7.16 -51.55
CA LEU A 46 -23.17 7.78 -50.41
C LEU A 46 -24.28 6.89 -49.88
N SER A 47 -24.73 5.91 -50.65
CA SER A 47 -25.69 4.93 -50.16
C SER A 47 -25.08 3.92 -49.18
N PHE A 48 -23.74 3.82 -49.06
CA PHE A 48 -23.08 2.69 -48.37
C PHE A 48 -22.37 2.97 -47.03
N ASN A 49 -22.33 4.21 -46.53
CA ASN A 49 -21.70 4.54 -45.24
C ASN A 49 -22.70 5.13 -44.23
N MET A 50 -23.39 4.26 -43.48
CA MET A 50 -24.24 4.68 -42.36
C MET A 50 -23.42 4.75 -41.06
N LYS A 51 -23.30 5.94 -40.45
CA LYS A 51 -22.77 6.14 -39.09
C LYS A 51 -23.77 6.87 -38.20
N LYS A 52 -24.16 6.27 -37.08
CA LYS A 52 -25.13 6.85 -36.13
C LYS A 52 -24.68 6.62 -34.69
N HIS A 53 -24.79 7.65 -33.85
CA HIS A 53 -24.52 7.59 -32.41
C HIS A 53 -25.76 8.05 -31.64
N LEU A 54 -26.26 7.20 -30.75
CA LEU A 54 -27.46 7.43 -29.96
C LEU A 54 -27.13 7.25 -28.47
N LYS A 55 -27.77 8.05 -27.63
CA LYS A 55 -27.72 7.97 -26.17
C LYS A 55 -29.07 7.51 -25.61
N TYR A 56 -29.06 6.85 -24.46
CA TYR A 56 -30.23 6.48 -23.67
C TYR A 56 -29.97 6.83 -22.21
N ILE A 57 -30.66 7.85 -21.71
CA ILE A 57 -30.48 8.35 -20.35
C ILE A 57 -31.84 8.37 -19.65
N ASP A 58 -31.97 7.53 -18.62
CA ASP A 58 -33.12 7.50 -17.72
C ASP A 58 -32.67 7.56 -16.26
N GLY A 59 -33.60 7.47 -15.30
CA GLY A 59 -33.27 7.53 -13.87
C GLY A 59 -32.30 6.43 -13.39
N THR A 60 -32.16 5.32 -14.12
CA THR A 60 -31.39 4.12 -13.74
C THR A 60 -30.29 3.72 -14.75
N SER A 61 -30.31 4.25 -15.96
CA SER A 61 -29.42 3.93 -17.08
C SER A 61 -28.86 5.19 -17.74
N ASP A 62 -27.60 5.12 -18.18
CA ASP A 62 -26.92 6.20 -18.91
C ASP A 62 -25.93 5.55 -19.88
N LYS A 63 -26.43 5.29 -21.09
CA LYS A 63 -25.82 4.39 -22.08
C LYS A 63 -25.69 5.09 -23.43
N PHE A 64 -24.69 4.71 -24.22
CA PHE A 64 -24.66 4.99 -25.65
C PHE A 64 -24.77 3.71 -26.46
N TRP A 65 -25.16 3.90 -27.71
CA TRP A 65 -25.18 2.90 -28.76
C TRP A 65 -24.85 3.59 -30.07
N GLN A 66 -23.88 3.09 -30.80
CA GLN A 66 -23.50 3.59 -32.11
C GLN A 66 -23.37 2.45 -33.11
N ILE A 67 -23.58 2.77 -34.38
CA ILE A 67 -23.43 1.84 -35.49
C ILE A 67 -22.64 2.52 -36.61
N GLU A 68 -21.72 1.77 -37.20
CA GLU A 68 -20.90 2.15 -38.34
C GLU A 68 -20.96 1.04 -39.39
N VAL A 69 -21.50 1.33 -40.57
CA VAL A 69 -21.52 0.42 -41.73
C VAL A 69 -20.33 0.73 -42.62
N SER A 70 -19.60 -0.32 -43.00
CA SER A 70 -18.48 -0.27 -43.96
C SER A 70 -18.59 -1.47 -44.88
N GLU A 71 -18.98 -1.22 -46.13
CA GLU A 71 -19.19 -2.23 -47.16
C GLU A 71 -20.14 -3.36 -46.69
N ILE A 72 -19.70 -4.61 -46.72
CA ILE A 72 -20.48 -5.79 -46.32
C ILE A 72 -20.53 -6.02 -44.81
N ASN A 73 -19.96 -5.11 -44.01
CA ASN A 73 -19.90 -5.19 -42.56
C ASN A 73 -20.63 -4.03 -41.89
N TYR A 74 -21.28 -4.28 -40.76
CA TYR A 74 -21.59 -3.22 -39.81
C TYR A 74 -20.99 -3.53 -38.44
N THR A 75 -20.53 -2.49 -37.76
CA THR A 75 -20.01 -2.54 -36.39
C THR A 75 -20.92 -1.74 -35.48
N VAL A 76 -21.40 -2.39 -34.41
CA VAL A 76 -22.20 -1.76 -33.37
C VAL A 76 -21.36 -1.64 -32.11
N THR A 77 -21.19 -0.44 -31.57
CA THR A 77 -20.55 -0.20 -30.27
C THR A 77 -21.56 0.29 -29.25
N TYR A 78 -21.57 -0.27 -28.05
CA TYR A 78 -22.47 0.16 -26.98
C TYR A 78 -21.79 0.12 -25.61
N GLY A 79 -22.20 0.99 -24.70
CA GLY A 79 -21.56 1.10 -23.39
C GLY A 79 -22.22 2.13 -22.50
N LYS A 80 -21.61 2.43 -21.35
CA LYS A 80 -22.01 3.55 -20.51
C LYS A 80 -21.52 4.85 -21.15
N ASN A 81 -22.32 5.93 -21.13
CA ASN A 81 -21.87 7.22 -21.65
C ASN A 81 -20.56 7.67 -20.98
N GLY A 82 -19.61 8.19 -21.78
CA GLY A 82 -18.27 8.58 -21.31
C GLY A 82 -17.27 7.42 -21.13
N THR A 83 -17.54 6.24 -21.72
CA THR A 83 -16.61 5.10 -21.76
C THR A 83 -16.38 4.66 -23.21
N SER A 84 -15.30 3.91 -23.49
CA SER A 84 -15.01 3.41 -24.84
C SER A 84 -16.03 2.38 -25.37
N GLY A 85 -16.82 1.76 -24.49
CA GLY A 85 -17.85 0.76 -24.84
C GLY A 85 -17.32 -0.58 -25.36
N THR A 86 -18.23 -1.44 -25.81
CA THR A 86 -17.96 -2.76 -26.38
C THR A 86 -18.48 -2.80 -27.82
N SER A 87 -17.65 -3.27 -28.77
CA SER A 87 -17.96 -3.33 -30.20
C SER A 87 -18.27 -4.75 -30.66
N GLN A 88 -19.22 -4.92 -31.57
CA GLN A 88 -19.55 -6.17 -32.26
C GLN A 88 -19.72 -5.91 -33.76
N THR A 89 -19.02 -6.67 -34.60
CA THR A 89 -19.08 -6.56 -36.06
C THR A 89 -19.83 -7.74 -36.67
N LYS A 90 -20.65 -7.49 -37.69
CA LYS A 90 -21.42 -8.52 -38.41
C LYS A 90 -21.26 -8.35 -39.91
N THR A 91 -20.98 -9.45 -40.61
CA THR A 91 -20.70 -9.51 -42.06
C THR A 91 -21.88 -10.13 -42.82
N PHE A 92 -22.14 -9.64 -44.04
CA PHE A 92 -23.24 -10.06 -44.92
C PHE A 92 -22.73 -10.45 -46.31
N ASN A 93 -23.57 -11.13 -47.10
CA ASN A 93 -23.20 -11.59 -48.44
C ASN A 93 -23.25 -10.47 -49.50
N SER A 94 -23.94 -9.38 -49.18
CA SER A 94 -23.98 -8.18 -50.01
C SER A 94 -24.11 -6.91 -49.17
N THR A 95 -23.68 -5.81 -49.76
CA THR A 95 -23.69 -4.47 -49.14
C THR A 95 -25.13 -3.98 -48.90
N GLU A 96 -26.07 -4.34 -49.78
CA GLU A 96 -27.50 -4.01 -49.64
C GLU A 96 -28.17 -4.77 -48.49
N GLU A 97 -27.81 -6.03 -48.27
CA GLU A 97 -28.27 -6.81 -47.11
C GLU A 97 -27.73 -6.23 -45.80
N CYS A 98 -26.47 -5.81 -45.79
CA CYS A 98 -25.82 -5.18 -44.64
C CYS A 98 -26.54 -3.89 -44.21
N LEU A 99 -26.81 -2.99 -45.15
CA LEU A 99 -27.52 -1.74 -44.87
C LEU A 99 -28.94 -1.97 -44.36
N LYS A 100 -29.72 -2.84 -45.00
CA LYS A 100 -31.09 -3.16 -44.55
C LYS A 100 -31.10 -3.73 -43.13
N ALA A 101 -30.13 -4.57 -42.80
CA ALA A 101 -29.99 -5.10 -41.45
C ALA A 101 -29.58 -4.01 -40.43
N ALA A 102 -28.68 -3.12 -40.82
CA ALA A 102 -28.20 -2.03 -39.98
C ALA A 102 -29.30 -0.97 -39.72
N GLU A 103 -30.08 -0.58 -40.74
CA GLU A 103 -31.24 0.30 -40.62
C GLU A 103 -32.34 -0.30 -39.74
N LYS A 104 -32.57 -1.61 -39.85
CA LYS A 104 -33.52 -2.32 -38.99
C LYS A 104 -33.14 -2.21 -37.52
N ILE A 105 -31.87 -2.46 -37.17
CA ILE A 105 -31.41 -2.39 -35.77
C ILE A 105 -31.39 -0.94 -35.28
N LEU A 106 -31.02 0.02 -36.13
CA LEU A 106 -31.12 1.44 -35.82
C LEU A 106 -32.57 1.82 -35.47
N ALA A 107 -33.54 1.43 -36.30
CA ALA A 107 -34.96 1.68 -36.05
C ALA A 107 -35.46 0.99 -34.77
N GLU A 108 -35.01 -0.23 -34.48
CA GLU A 108 -35.32 -0.92 -33.22
C GLU A 108 -34.77 -0.17 -31.99
N LYS A 109 -33.57 0.43 -32.09
CA LYS A 109 -32.96 1.19 -30.99
C LYS A 109 -33.66 2.52 -30.79
N THR A 110 -33.99 3.23 -31.87
CA THR A 110 -34.82 4.44 -31.80
C THR A 110 -36.19 4.14 -31.18
N LYS A 111 -36.83 3.01 -31.55
CA LYS A 111 -38.09 2.56 -30.94
C LYS A 111 -37.96 2.19 -29.46
N LYS A 112 -36.77 1.75 -29.02
CA LYS A 112 -36.42 1.50 -27.61
C LYS A 112 -36.09 2.78 -26.82
N GLY A 113 -36.21 3.96 -27.44
CA GLY A 113 -36.04 5.26 -26.78
C GLY A 113 -34.63 5.83 -26.83
N TYR A 114 -33.73 5.28 -27.67
CA TYR A 114 -32.41 5.87 -27.93
C TYR A 114 -32.55 7.05 -28.89
N SER A 115 -31.87 8.17 -28.60
CA SER A 115 -31.91 9.38 -29.42
C SER A 115 -30.54 10.05 -29.48
N GLU A 116 -30.30 10.92 -30.46
CA GLU A 116 -29.00 11.61 -30.59
C GLU A 116 -28.72 12.55 -29.39
N SER A 117 -29.76 13.09 -28.75
CA SER A 117 -29.66 13.92 -27.54
C SER A 117 -29.64 13.14 -26.21
N GLY A 118 -30.07 11.87 -26.22
CA GLY A 118 -30.26 11.06 -25.00
C GLY A 118 -31.61 11.21 -24.31
N GLU A 119 -32.51 12.03 -24.88
CA GLU A 119 -33.90 12.16 -24.43
C GLU A 119 -34.73 10.92 -24.80
N VAL A 120 -35.30 10.26 -23.80
CA VAL A 120 -36.28 9.19 -23.99
C VAL A 120 -37.66 9.82 -24.25
N ILE A 121 -38.18 9.71 -25.47
CA ILE A 121 -39.56 10.07 -25.79
C ILE A 121 -40.47 8.97 -25.24
N VAL A 122 -41.21 9.26 -24.17
CA VAL A 122 -42.20 8.33 -23.61
C VAL A 122 -43.41 8.33 -24.54
N THR A 123 -43.67 7.20 -25.20
CA THR A 123 -44.89 7.02 -26.00
C THR A 123 -46.12 7.00 -25.08
N GLU A 124 -47.14 7.75 -25.49
CA GLU A 124 -48.36 8.05 -24.72
C GLU A 124 -49.04 6.79 -24.18
N LYS A 125 -49.35 6.79 -22.87
CA LYS A 125 -50.38 5.91 -22.31
C LYS A 125 -51.61 6.74 -21.99
N ILE A 126 -52.65 6.54 -22.79
CA ILE A 126 -54.00 7.03 -22.53
C ILE A 126 -54.60 6.16 -21.42
N ASP A 127 -55.07 6.76 -20.33
CA ASP A 127 -55.86 6.07 -19.32
C ASP A 127 -57.24 5.72 -19.91
N PRO A 128 -57.62 4.44 -20.05
CA PRO A 128 -58.86 4.04 -20.72
C PRO A 128 -60.13 4.48 -19.98
N LYS A 129 -60.06 5.02 -18.75
CA LYS A 129 -61.24 5.30 -17.93
C LYS A 129 -61.63 6.77 -17.80
N THR A 130 -60.82 7.75 -18.23
CA THR A 130 -61.17 9.18 -18.02
C THR A 130 -60.95 10.12 -19.20
N GLY A 131 -60.31 9.68 -20.29
CA GLY A 131 -60.27 10.45 -21.54
C GLY A 131 -59.64 11.85 -21.47
N LYS A 132 -58.83 12.18 -20.44
CA LYS A 132 -58.04 13.41 -20.38
C LYS A 132 -56.60 13.17 -20.84
N ILE A 133 -56.12 14.00 -21.77
CA ILE A 133 -54.71 14.11 -22.15
C ILE A 133 -53.92 14.47 -20.88
N SER A 134 -52.92 13.67 -20.53
CA SER A 134 -52.16 13.93 -19.31
C SER A 134 -51.24 15.15 -19.53
N ASN A 135 -51.53 16.23 -18.82
CA ASN A 135 -50.76 17.47 -18.66
C ASN A 135 -49.30 17.22 -18.17
N ILE A 136 -48.88 15.96 -17.98
CA ILE A 136 -47.58 15.63 -17.39
C ILE A 136 -46.41 15.95 -18.31
N ASN A 137 -46.51 15.72 -19.62
CA ASN A 137 -45.42 16.04 -20.55
C ASN A 137 -45.23 17.56 -20.67
N GLU A 138 -46.31 18.34 -20.63
CA GLU A 138 -46.26 19.80 -20.58
C GLU A 138 -45.58 20.28 -19.30
N ILE A 139 -45.91 19.68 -18.15
CA ILE A 139 -45.27 19.96 -16.86
C ILE A 139 -43.77 19.60 -16.88
N LEU A 140 -43.38 18.46 -17.44
CA LEU A 140 -41.97 18.06 -17.54
C LEU A 140 -41.17 18.99 -18.48
N ASN A 141 -41.79 19.42 -19.58
CA ASN A 141 -41.19 20.39 -20.50
C ASN A 141 -41.07 21.78 -19.85
N GLU A 142 -42.07 22.20 -19.08
CA GLU A 142 -42.03 23.44 -18.28
C GLU A 142 -40.87 23.38 -17.27
N TYR A 143 -40.63 22.22 -16.64
CA TYR A 143 -39.46 22.00 -15.77
C TYR A 143 -38.12 22.08 -16.52
N ASP A 144 -38.00 21.44 -17.68
CA ASP A 144 -36.76 21.50 -18.48
C ASP A 144 -36.48 22.91 -19.00
N ALA A 145 -37.53 23.68 -19.32
CA ALA A 145 -37.41 25.10 -19.67
C ALA A 145 -36.87 25.93 -18.48
N LEU A 146 -37.25 25.62 -17.24
CA LEU A 146 -36.68 26.27 -16.05
C LEU A 146 -35.16 26.02 -15.94
N LEU A 147 -34.72 24.79 -16.20
CA LEU A 147 -33.28 24.45 -16.19
C LEU A 147 -32.51 25.21 -17.26
N GLN A 148 -33.07 25.33 -18.47
CA GLN A 148 -32.46 26.08 -19.57
C GLN A 148 -32.39 27.59 -19.27
N GLN A 149 -33.43 28.15 -18.67
CA GLN A 149 -33.50 29.57 -18.29
C GLN A 149 -32.60 29.92 -17.11
N ARG A 150 -32.24 28.93 -16.27
CA ARG A 150 -31.35 29.08 -15.09
C ARG A 150 -31.88 30.07 -14.04
N LYS A 151 -33.21 30.21 -13.95
CA LYS A 151 -33.91 31.12 -13.04
C LYS A 151 -34.47 30.37 -11.83
N THR A 152 -33.76 30.43 -10.71
CA THR A 152 -34.15 29.74 -9.46
C THR A 152 -35.45 30.32 -8.88
N GLU A 153 -35.70 31.61 -9.07
CA GLU A 153 -36.90 32.33 -8.58
C GLU A 153 -38.23 31.80 -9.15
N LEU A 154 -38.19 31.11 -10.30
CA LEU A 154 -39.37 30.52 -10.92
C LEU A 154 -39.69 29.11 -10.40
N LEU A 155 -38.81 28.51 -9.59
CA LEU A 155 -38.95 27.13 -9.15
C LEU A 155 -40.13 26.93 -8.19
N LEU A 156 -40.25 27.75 -7.15
CA LEU A 156 -41.34 27.58 -6.17
C LEU A 156 -42.74 27.77 -6.79
N PRO A 157 -43.00 28.81 -7.61
CA PRO A 157 -44.27 28.93 -8.34
C PRO A 157 -44.59 27.69 -9.19
N PHE A 158 -43.58 27.14 -9.88
CA PHE A 158 -43.73 25.91 -10.65
C PHE A 158 -44.11 24.72 -9.76
N LEU A 159 -43.42 24.52 -8.64
CA LEU A 159 -43.69 23.41 -7.73
C LEU A 159 -45.08 23.51 -7.10
N ILE A 160 -45.51 24.70 -6.68
CA ILE A 160 -46.86 24.93 -6.14
C ILE A 160 -47.93 24.55 -7.16
N LYS A 161 -47.76 25.00 -8.41
CA LYS A 161 -48.71 24.78 -9.51
C LYS A 161 -48.79 23.30 -9.91
N ASN A 162 -47.64 22.61 -9.99
CA ASN A 162 -47.54 21.36 -10.74
C ASN A 162 -47.28 20.10 -9.91
N SER A 163 -46.90 20.21 -8.63
CA SER A 163 -46.54 19.03 -7.80
C SER A 163 -47.72 18.14 -7.41
N LYS A 164 -48.90 18.73 -7.13
CA LYS A 164 -50.08 18.01 -6.66
C LYS A 164 -50.58 17.04 -7.74
N GLY A 165 -50.51 15.74 -7.46
CA GLY A 165 -50.92 14.68 -8.37
C GLY A 165 -49.86 14.21 -9.38
N ASN A 166 -48.66 14.82 -9.40
CA ASN A 166 -47.60 14.51 -10.38
C ASN A 166 -46.23 14.16 -9.74
N LEU A 167 -46.20 13.88 -8.42
CA LEU A 167 -44.95 13.71 -7.66
C LEU A 167 -44.03 12.63 -8.22
N ASP A 168 -44.54 11.44 -8.54
CA ASP A 168 -43.68 10.33 -9.02
C ASP A 168 -43.01 10.64 -10.35
N SER A 169 -43.76 11.24 -11.28
CA SER A 169 -43.24 11.65 -12.59
C SER A 169 -42.19 12.76 -12.44
N LEU A 170 -42.45 13.75 -11.59
CA LEU A 170 -41.48 14.81 -11.30
C LEU A 170 -40.23 14.27 -10.61
N ARG A 171 -40.35 13.38 -9.62
CA ARG A 171 -39.20 12.72 -8.96
C ARG A 171 -38.34 11.95 -9.94
N LYS A 172 -38.97 11.16 -10.82
CA LYS A 172 -38.27 10.42 -11.88
C LYS A 172 -37.55 11.36 -12.84
N HIS A 173 -38.18 12.47 -13.22
CA HIS A 173 -37.61 13.45 -14.12
C HIS A 173 -36.46 14.25 -13.48
N ILE A 174 -36.55 14.58 -12.20
CA ILE A 174 -35.47 15.20 -11.42
C ILE A 174 -34.28 14.25 -11.32
N LYS A 175 -34.49 12.95 -11.04
CA LYS A 175 -33.43 11.93 -11.02
C LYS A 175 -32.72 11.82 -12.38
N LYS A 176 -33.50 11.82 -13.48
CA LYS A 176 -32.97 11.84 -14.86
C LYS A 176 -32.12 13.10 -15.08
N ASN A 177 -32.64 14.27 -14.72
CA ASN A 177 -31.93 15.54 -14.88
C ASN A 177 -30.65 15.61 -14.03
N LYS A 178 -30.69 15.15 -12.79
CA LYS A 178 -29.49 15.03 -11.95
C LYS A 178 -28.43 14.16 -12.62
N ARG A 179 -28.82 13.00 -13.15
CA ARG A 179 -27.89 12.09 -13.84
C ARG A 179 -27.31 12.72 -15.10
N TYR A 180 -28.10 13.45 -15.86
CA TYR A 180 -27.62 14.12 -17.06
C TYR A 180 -26.68 15.29 -16.72
N TRP A 181 -27.14 16.22 -15.87
CA TRP A 181 -26.47 17.48 -15.62
C TRP A 181 -25.33 17.41 -14.60
N MET A 182 -25.40 16.51 -13.62
CA MET A 182 -24.51 16.51 -12.46
C MET A 182 -23.54 15.31 -12.41
N THR A 183 -23.55 14.42 -13.41
CA THR A 183 -22.58 13.32 -13.51
C THR A 183 -21.24 13.81 -14.03
N TYR A 184 -20.16 13.45 -13.34
CA TYR A 184 -18.78 13.75 -13.76
C TYR A 184 -18.37 12.87 -14.94
N ILE A 185 -18.07 13.49 -16.08
CA ILE A 185 -17.79 12.85 -17.36
C ILE A 185 -16.62 13.55 -18.08
N ASP A 186 -16.06 12.86 -19.08
CA ASP A 186 -15.20 13.49 -20.08
C ASP A 186 -16.04 14.36 -21.02
N LEU A 187 -15.95 15.68 -20.84
CA LEU A 187 -16.65 16.69 -21.62
C LEU A 187 -16.11 16.78 -23.05
N SER A 188 -14.89 16.30 -23.35
CA SER A 188 -14.35 16.31 -24.71
C SER A 188 -15.16 15.44 -25.68
N LEU A 189 -15.92 14.47 -25.13
CA LEU A 189 -16.82 13.59 -25.88
C LEU A 189 -18.25 14.18 -26.04
N GLU A 190 -18.53 15.36 -25.48
CA GLU A 190 -19.85 15.99 -25.56
C GLU A 190 -19.98 16.96 -26.75
N PRO A 191 -21.11 16.92 -27.48
CA PRO A 191 -21.37 17.85 -28.56
C PRO A 191 -21.33 19.30 -28.07
N GLY A 192 -20.43 20.11 -28.64
CA GLY A 192 -20.33 21.53 -28.31
C GLY A 192 -19.31 21.90 -27.22
N TYR A 193 -18.59 20.94 -26.64
CA TYR A 193 -17.45 21.25 -25.78
C TYR A 193 -16.34 21.92 -26.60
N LYS A 194 -15.92 23.11 -26.15
CA LYS A 194 -14.75 23.81 -26.69
C LYS A 194 -13.79 24.07 -25.55
N LYS A 195 -12.57 23.53 -25.66
CA LYS A 195 -11.50 23.79 -24.69
C LYS A 195 -11.11 25.27 -24.79
N THR A 196 -11.59 26.08 -23.85
CA THR A 196 -11.42 27.54 -23.90
C THR A 196 -10.06 28.00 -23.36
N THR A 197 -9.39 27.23 -22.49
CA THR A 197 -8.03 27.53 -21.99
C THR A 197 -7.20 26.26 -21.82
N LYS A 198 -5.86 26.40 -21.74
CA LYS A 198 -4.93 25.28 -21.44
C LYS A 198 -5.14 24.66 -20.05
N ASN A 199 -5.83 25.34 -19.14
CA ASN A 199 -6.04 24.90 -17.76
C ASN A 199 -7.42 24.27 -17.52
N ASN A 200 -8.27 24.18 -18.54
CA ASN A 200 -9.53 23.45 -18.41
C ASN A 200 -9.27 21.96 -18.54
N TRP A 201 -9.70 21.22 -17.51
CA TRP A 201 -9.73 19.78 -17.51
C TRP A 201 -10.80 19.28 -18.48
N ASP A 202 -10.48 18.22 -19.23
CA ASP A 202 -11.44 17.58 -20.12
C ASP A 202 -12.54 16.85 -19.30
N TRP A 203 -12.32 16.63 -18.00
CA TRP A 203 -13.27 16.03 -17.07
C TRP A 203 -14.07 17.06 -16.25
N GLY A 204 -15.40 16.94 -16.22
CA GLY A 204 -16.32 17.87 -15.53
C GLY A 204 -17.79 17.43 -15.51
N ILE A 205 -18.70 18.30 -15.06
CA ILE A 205 -20.17 18.08 -15.12
C ILE A 205 -20.81 18.93 -16.22
N ARG A 206 -21.95 18.51 -16.77
CA ARG A 206 -22.64 19.25 -17.86
C ARG A 206 -23.35 20.51 -17.37
N GLY A 207 -23.86 20.51 -16.14
CA GLY A 207 -24.67 21.58 -15.57
C GLY A 207 -23.82 22.64 -14.86
N GLY A 208 -24.19 23.92 -15.01
CA GLY A 208 -23.64 25.01 -14.21
C GLY A 208 -24.28 25.11 -12.82
N GLU A 209 -23.80 26.03 -11.98
CA GLU A 209 -24.25 26.20 -10.59
C GLU A 209 -25.77 26.39 -10.44
N LYS A 210 -26.39 27.19 -11.33
CA LYS A 210 -27.84 27.45 -11.29
C LYS A 210 -28.69 26.23 -11.64
N ILE A 211 -28.24 25.41 -12.59
CA ILE A 211 -28.91 24.15 -12.95
C ILE A 211 -28.85 23.20 -11.75
N LYS A 212 -27.67 23.09 -11.13
CA LYS A 212 -27.46 22.30 -9.92
C LYS A 212 -28.36 22.77 -8.77
N GLU A 213 -28.49 24.08 -8.57
CA GLU A 213 -29.37 24.69 -7.57
C GLU A 213 -30.84 24.32 -7.79
N ILE A 214 -31.37 24.51 -9.00
CA ILE A 214 -32.76 24.19 -9.32
C ILE A 214 -33.04 22.70 -9.09
N ILE A 215 -32.17 21.82 -9.59
CA ILE A 215 -32.32 20.36 -9.44
C ILE A 215 -32.29 19.94 -7.96
N THR A 216 -31.36 20.49 -7.18
CA THR A 216 -31.21 20.14 -5.76
C THR A 216 -32.38 20.66 -4.92
N LEU A 217 -32.81 21.91 -5.13
CA LEU A 217 -33.97 22.47 -4.42
C LEU A 217 -35.28 21.75 -4.77
N SER A 218 -35.43 21.32 -6.03
CA SER A 218 -36.55 20.48 -6.45
C SER A 218 -36.54 19.15 -5.71
N ALA A 219 -35.37 18.51 -5.59
CA ALA A 219 -35.23 17.28 -4.81
C ALA A 219 -35.58 17.52 -3.32
N ILE A 220 -35.05 18.58 -2.71
CA ILE A 220 -35.37 18.93 -1.31
C ILE A 220 -36.88 19.10 -1.10
N ALA A 221 -37.56 19.72 -2.05
CA ALA A 221 -38.97 20.06 -1.92
C ALA A 221 -39.90 18.83 -2.03
N ILE A 222 -39.60 17.86 -2.89
CA ILE A 222 -40.56 16.79 -3.22
C ILE A 222 -40.08 15.36 -3.01
N PHE A 223 -38.80 15.12 -2.67
CA PHE A 223 -38.29 13.76 -2.47
C PHE A 223 -38.63 13.22 -1.08
N ASP A 224 -38.63 11.90 -0.95
CA ASP A 224 -38.71 11.21 0.34
C ASP A 224 -37.32 10.92 0.93
N LYS A 225 -37.31 10.32 2.13
CA LYS A 225 -36.10 9.99 2.88
C LYS A 225 -35.13 9.06 2.14
N THR A 226 -35.61 8.22 1.23
CA THR A 226 -34.74 7.28 0.49
C THR A 226 -34.13 7.94 -0.74
N ASP A 227 -34.93 8.72 -1.46
CA ASP A 227 -34.52 9.32 -2.72
C ASP A 227 -33.49 10.44 -2.53
N ILE A 228 -33.65 11.22 -1.46
CA ILE A 228 -32.79 12.37 -1.16
C ILE A 228 -31.37 11.96 -0.77
N LEU A 229 -31.14 10.75 -0.26
CA LEU A 229 -29.81 10.26 0.12
C LEU A 229 -28.82 10.21 -1.06
N SER A 230 -29.29 10.26 -2.30
CA SER A 230 -28.41 10.35 -3.45
C SER A 230 -27.83 11.76 -3.65
N PHE A 231 -28.42 12.81 -3.07
CA PHE A 231 -28.07 14.22 -3.28
C PHE A 231 -27.17 14.72 -2.16
N ASP A 232 -25.86 14.61 -2.30
CA ASP A 232 -24.89 15.12 -1.32
C ASP A 232 -25.01 16.64 -1.13
N GLU A 233 -25.45 17.34 -2.18
CA GLU A 233 -25.46 18.80 -2.20
C GLU A 233 -26.60 19.41 -1.41
N ALA A 234 -27.61 18.62 -1.04
CA ALA A 234 -28.72 19.08 -0.21
C ALA A 234 -28.24 19.65 1.13
N LEU A 235 -27.13 19.13 1.66
CA LEU A 235 -26.51 19.60 2.90
C LEU A 235 -26.21 21.11 2.85
N ASN A 236 -25.55 21.56 1.78
CA ASN A 236 -25.16 22.97 1.61
C ASN A 236 -26.38 23.89 1.45
N PHE A 237 -27.48 23.41 0.86
CA PHE A 237 -28.70 24.22 0.73
C PHE A 237 -29.43 24.34 2.07
N LEU A 238 -29.53 23.25 2.83
CA LEU A 238 -30.13 23.24 4.16
C LEU A 238 -29.39 24.19 5.12
N GLU A 239 -28.06 24.20 5.09
CA GLU A 239 -27.24 25.10 5.91
C GLU A 239 -27.49 26.59 5.59
N ARG A 240 -27.72 26.91 4.31
CA ARG A 240 -27.99 28.30 3.88
C ARG A 240 -29.43 28.77 4.13
N ALA A 241 -30.33 27.90 4.59
CA ALA A 241 -31.75 28.23 4.72
C ALA A 241 -32.02 29.47 5.58
N LYS A 242 -31.25 29.66 6.66
CA LYS A 242 -31.33 30.83 7.54
C LYS A 242 -31.06 32.16 6.82
N ASN A 243 -30.17 32.16 5.82
CA ASN A 243 -29.67 33.36 5.16
C ASN A 243 -30.14 33.49 3.70
N ASN A 244 -31.02 32.59 3.24
CA ASN A 244 -31.50 32.58 1.85
C ASN A 244 -33.03 32.45 1.82
N PRO A 245 -33.77 33.55 1.58
CA PRO A 245 -35.23 33.56 1.58
C PRO A 245 -35.85 32.55 0.61
N GLN A 246 -35.26 32.33 -0.58
CA GLN A 246 -35.82 31.40 -1.56
C GLN A 246 -35.77 29.95 -1.07
N ILE A 247 -34.70 29.55 -0.39
CA ILE A 247 -34.58 28.21 0.20
C ILE A 247 -35.61 28.07 1.32
N LEU A 248 -35.73 29.08 2.18
CA LEU A 248 -36.66 29.08 3.30
C LEU A 248 -38.11 28.97 2.83
N GLU A 249 -38.52 29.72 1.81
CA GLU A 249 -39.87 29.65 1.23
C GLU A 249 -40.19 28.25 0.70
N ILE A 250 -39.22 27.60 0.03
CA ILE A 250 -39.36 26.21 -0.44
C ILE A 250 -39.52 25.25 0.74
N LEU A 251 -38.70 25.38 1.80
CA LEU A 251 -38.80 24.52 2.99
C LEU A 251 -40.13 24.72 3.72
N LEU A 252 -40.59 25.97 3.90
CA LEU A 252 -41.86 26.29 4.55
C LEU A 252 -43.06 25.73 3.78
N TRP A 253 -42.99 25.73 2.45
CA TRP A 253 -44.01 25.12 1.60
C TRP A 253 -43.96 23.57 1.64
N ALA A 254 -42.78 23.00 1.46
CA ALA A 254 -42.59 21.55 1.32
C ALA A 254 -42.69 20.77 2.64
N LYS A 255 -42.24 21.36 3.75
CA LYS A 255 -42.11 20.73 5.08
C LYS A 255 -41.55 19.30 5.05
N PRO A 256 -40.34 19.11 4.49
CA PRO A 256 -39.74 17.78 4.36
C PRO A 256 -39.49 17.13 5.73
N ASN A 257 -39.99 15.91 5.92
CA ASN A 257 -39.85 15.15 7.17
C ASN A 257 -38.60 14.25 7.23
N TRP A 258 -37.71 14.36 6.24
CA TRP A 258 -36.53 13.50 6.10
C TRP A 258 -35.23 14.18 6.53
N ILE A 259 -35.23 15.49 6.84
CA ILE A 259 -34.00 16.27 7.08
C ILE A 259 -33.19 15.65 8.23
N GLU A 260 -33.82 15.32 9.35
CA GLU A 260 -33.15 14.69 10.50
C GLU A 260 -32.42 13.40 10.10
N PHE A 261 -33.11 12.51 9.38
CA PHE A 261 -32.56 11.25 8.89
C PHE A 261 -31.40 11.46 7.91
N TYR A 262 -31.53 12.43 7.01
CA TYR A 262 -30.49 12.78 6.04
C TYR A 262 -29.22 13.30 6.73
N LEU A 263 -29.34 14.23 7.69
CA LEU A 263 -28.19 14.77 8.40
C LEU A 263 -27.45 13.70 9.20
N LEU A 264 -28.18 12.82 9.90
CA LEU A 264 -27.58 11.69 10.62
C LEU A 264 -26.85 10.71 9.69
N ASP A 265 -27.44 10.36 8.54
CA ASP A 265 -26.77 9.50 7.54
C ASP A 265 -25.45 10.12 7.06
N ARG A 266 -25.44 11.43 6.80
CA ARG A 266 -24.23 12.15 6.36
C ARG A 266 -23.16 12.19 7.43
N PHE A 267 -23.53 12.51 8.66
CA PHE A 267 -22.56 12.63 9.74
C PHE A 267 -21.93 11.28 10.10
N ARG A 268 -22.70 10.19 10.13
CA ARG A 268 -22.17 8.85 10.41
C ARG A 268 -21.24 8.32 9.31
N LYS A 269 -21.38 8.79 8.07
CA LYS A 269 -20.53 8.38 6.94
C LYS A 269 -19.24 9.21 6.80
N SER A 270 -19.20 10.43 7.34
CA SER A 270 -18.03 11.31 7.18
C SER A 270 -17.90 12.31 8.33
N ASP A 271 -16.73 12.28 8.96
CA ASP A 271 -16.32 13.23 10.01
C ASP A 271 -15.86 14.59 9.46
N TRP A 272 -15.61 14.67 8.14
CA TRP A 272 -15.16 15.90 7.47
C TRP A 272 -16.32 16.81 7.05
N LEU A 273 -17.55 16.29 7.05
CA LEU A 273 -18.73 17.07 6.74
C LEU A 273 -19.08 17.95 7.93
N ASN A 274 -19.13 19.27 7.70
CA ASN A 274 -19.55 20.25 8.69
C ASN A 274 -20.96 20.74 8.35
N PHE A 275 -21.72 21.07 9.39
CA PHE A 275 -22.99 21.78 9.30
C PHE A 275 -23.06 22.74 10.48
N ASP A 276 -23.35 24.00 10.20
CA ASP A 276 -23.41 25.03 11.22
C ASP A 276 -24.48 24.72 12.29
N TYR A 277 -24.06 24.76 13.56
CA TYR A 277 -24.92 24.45 14.71
C TYR A 277 -26.11 25.41 14.83
N GLN A 278 -25.91 26.69 14.51
CA GLN A 278 -26.99 27.69 14.52
C GLN A 278 -28.01 27.43 13.41
N SER A 279 -27.56 26.87 12.28
CA SER A 279 -28.44 26.43 11.19
C SER A 279 -29.26 25.20 11.58
N LEU A 280 -28.70 24.24 12.35
CA LEU A 280 -29.48 23.13 12.90
C LEU A 280 -30.55 23.63 13.87
N ARG A 281 -30.20 24.55 14.78
CA ARG A 281 -31.15 25.16 15.72
C ARG A 281 -32.24 25.97 15.00
N PHE A 282 -31.90 26.67 13.93
CA PHE A 282 -32.89 27.35 13.08
C PHE A 282 -33.87 26.35 12.43
N LEU A 283 -33.39 25.19 11.96
CA LEU A 283 -34.26 24.15 11.42
C LEU A 283 -35.18 23.57 12.50
N GLU A 284 -34.68 23.41 13.73
CA GLU A 284 -35.47 22.97 14.90
C GLU A 284 -36.58 23.99 15.26
N GLU A 285 -36.22 25.28 15.37
CA GLU A 285 -37.15 26.39 15.70
C GLU A 285 -38.29 26.53 14.68
N ASN A 286 -38.04 26.18 13.42
CA ASN A 286 -39.04 26.20 12.36
C ASN A 286 -39.77 24.85 12.18
N ASN A 287 -39.57 23.88 13.08
CA ASN A 287 -40.17 22.54 13.06
C ASN A 287 -39.84 21.72 11.80
N PHE A 288 -38.67 21.94 11.19
CA PHE A 288 -38.17 21.10 10.09
C PHE A 288 -37.42 19.86 10.58
N VAL A 289 -36.88 19.92 11.80
CA VAL A 289 -36.12 18.85 12.47
C VAL A 289 -36.60 18.77 13.91
N ASN A 290 -36.81 17.56 14.44
CA ASN A 290 -37.05 17.37 15.86
C ASN A 290 -35.73 17.31 16.62
N PHE A 291 -35.74 17.67 17.90
CA PHE A 291 -34.56 17.48 18.74
C PHE A 291 -34.15 15.99 18.77
N ASN A 292 -32.92 15.73 18.30
CA ASN A 292 -32.29 14.43 18.32
C ASN A 292 -30.93 14.54 19.05
N PRO A 293 -30.72 13.84 20.18
CA PRO A 293 -29.52 13.99 20.99
C PRO A 293 -28.20 13.69 20.24
N GLU A 294 -28.20 12.67 19.38
CA GLU A 294 -27.02 12.28 18.59
C GLU A 294 -26.72 13.34 17.53
N LEU A 295 -27.75 13.80 16.81
CA LEU A 295 -27.59 14.83 15.78
C LEU A 295 -27.08 16.13 16.38
N SER A 296 -27.63 16.53 17.54
CA SER A 296 -27.19 17.72 18.27
C SER A 296 -25.72 17.61 18.67
N ALA A 297 -25.31 16.50 19.27
CA ALA A 297 -23.91 16.26 19.66
C ALA A 297 -22.94 16.31 18.46
N LEU A 298 -23.27 15.60 17.37
CA LEU A 298 -22.43 15.54 16.18
C LEU A 298 -22.35 16.89 15.46
N CYS A 299 -23.46 17.63 15.36
CA CYS A 299 -23.46 18.95 14.72
C CYS A 299 -22.65 19.96 15.55
N LEU A 300 -22.91 19.99 16.87
CA LEU A 300 -22.24 20.89 17.79
C LEU A 300 -20.72 20.66 17.82
N SER A 301 -20.28 19.40 17.81
CA SER A 301 -18.86 19.05 17.90
C SER A 301 -18.04 19.48 16.68
N ARG A 302 -18.69 19.60 15.51
CA ARG A 302 -18.05 19.84 14.20
C ARG A 302 -17.79 21.32 13.90
N PHE A 303 -17.81 22.18 14.92
CA PHE A 303 -17.34 23.55 14.78
C PHE A 303 -15.94 23.59 14.15
N ASN A 304 -15.80 24.35 13.07
CA ASN A 304 -14.54 24.46 12.31
C ASN A 304 -14.02 25.90 12.31
N SER A 305 -12.91 26.11 13.01
CA SER A 305 -12.24 27.41 13.12
C SER A 305 -11.48 27.88 11.88
N TRP A 306 -11.27 26.99 10.89
CA TRP A 306 -10.43 27.27 9.71
C TRP A 306 -11.24 27.81 8.53
N SER A 307 -12.48 27.35 8.38
CA SER A 307 -13.39 27.75 7.29
C SER A 307 -14.61 28.54 7.77
N GLY A 308 -14.83 28.62 9.09
CA GLY A 308 -15.96 29.34 9.68
C GLY A 308 -15.79 30.86 9.68
N THR A 309 -16.91 31.59 9.67
CA THR A 309 -16.94 33.05 9.82
C THR A 309 -16.80 33.50 11.27
N ILE A 310 -17.02 32.61 12.24
CA ILE A 310 -16.99 32.88 13.68
C ILE A 310 -15.66 32.43 14.26
N LYS A 311 -15.00 33.29 15.06
CA LYS A 311 -13.76 32.91 15.73
C LYS A 311 -14.01 31.94 16.89
N PRO A 312 -13.04 31.07 17.24
CA PRO A 312 -13.21 30.10 18.32
C PRO A 312 -13.63 30.70 19.67
N ARG A 313 -13.07 31.84 20.07
CA ARG A 313 -13.45 32.53 21.32
C ARG A 313 -14.89 33.06 21.27
N GLU A 314 -15.32 33.58 20.13
CA GLU A 314 -16.70 34.04 19.92
C GLU A 314 -17.68 32.87 19.94
N PHE A 315 -17.28 31.73 19.36
CA PHE A 315 -18.06 30.50 19.45
C PHE A 315 -18.22 30.03 20.90
N ILE A 316 -17.13 29.95 21.68
CA ILE A 316 -17.18 29.59 23.11
C ILE A 316 -18.08 30.56 23.90
N ASP A 317 -17.94 31.86 23.68
CA ASP A 317 -18.78 32.88 24.33
C ASP A 317 -20.26 32.76 23.94
N SER A 318 -20.56 32.39 22.69
CA SER A 318 -21.96 32.13 22.27
C SER A 318 -22.55 30.90 22.98
N LEU A 319 -21.76 29.85 23.19
CA LEU A 319 -22.19 28.66 23.94
C LEU A 319 -22.48 28.98 25.41
N SER A 320 -21.71 29.88 26.03
CA SER A 320 -21.97 30.27 27.42
C SER A 320 -23.25 31.10 27.57
N LYS A 321 -23.69 31.80 26.51
CA LYS A 321 -24.90 32.63 26.52
C LYS A 321 -26.16 31.87 26.10
N ASP A 322 -26.04 30.76 25.38
CA ASP A 322 -27.16 29.92 24.95
C ASP A 322 -27.53 28.89 26.03
N LYS A 323 -28.63 29.16 26.75
CA LYS A 323 -29.16 28.27 27.80
C LYS A 323 -29.46 26.87 27.31
N ILE A 324 -30.02 26.74 26.10
CA ILE A 324 -30.34 25.43 25.54
C ILE A 324 -29.04 24.68 25.21
N ALA A 325 -28.03 25.38 24.71
CA ALA A 325 -26.74 24.75 24.43
C ALA A 325 -26.12 24.12 25.67
N TYR A 326 -25.96 24.86 26.78
CA TYR A 326 -25.28 24.31 27.97
C TYR A 326 -26.15 23.40 28.84
N GLU A 327 -27.48 23.54 28.88
CA GLU A 327 -28.34 22.64 29.66
C GLU A 327 -28.73 21.36 28.92
N ARG A 328 -28.85 21.39 27.58
CA ARG A 328 -29.37 20.26 26.79
C ARG A 328 -28.35 19.63 25.85
N ASP A 329 -27.67 20.44 25.05
CA ASP A 329 -26.91 19.98 23.87
C ASP A 329 -25.47 19.57 24.23
N ILE A 330 -24.74 20.38 25.01
CA ILE A 330 -23.38 20.08 25.48
C ILE A 330 -23.31 18.78 26.30
N PRO A 331 -24.25 18.48 27.22
CA PRO A 331 -24.26 17.20 27.92
C PRO A 331 -24.32 15.97 27.00
N GLN A 332 -24.82 16.10 25.77
CA GLN A 332 -24.83 14.97 24.81
C GLN A 332 -23.44 14.59 24.32
N LEU A 333 -22.43 15.47 24.47
CA LEU A 333 -21.04 15.15 24.18
C LEU A 333 -20.47 14.06 25.12
N TYR A 334 -21.14 13.76 26.24
CA TYR A 334 -20.80 12.63 27.11
C TYR A 334 -21.41 11.31 26.64
N ASN A 335 -22.48 11.37 25.83
CA ASN A 335 -23.28 10.22 25.42
C ASN A 335 -22.90 9.69 24.05
N TYR A 336 -22.40 10.55 23.16
CA TYR A 336 -22.05 10.20 21.78
C TYR A 336 -20.58 10.47 21.47
N GLU A 337 -19.98 9.59 20.68
CA GLU A 337 -18.62 9.77 20.20
C GLU A 337 -18.57 10.90 19.17
N THR A 338 -17.66 11.86 19.37
CA THR A 338 -17.55 13.07 18.55
C THR A 338 -16.10 13.38 18.18
N ASN A 339 -15.87 14.45 17.40
CA ASN A 339 -14.56 14.87 16.92
C ASN A 339 -13.98 16.09 17.66
N ILE A 340 -14.49 16.43 18.86
CA ILE A 340 -14.10 17.63 19.63
C ILE A 340 -12.59 17.73 19.94
N GLN A 341 -11.89 16.60 20.01
CA GLN A 341 -10.43 16.54 20.17
C GLN A 341 -9.66 17.20 19.04
N ASN A 342 -10.26 17.31 17.84
CA ASN A 342 -9.64 17.92 16.66
C ASN A 342 -9.91 19.43 16.57
N SER A 343 -10.77 19.99 17.43
CA SER A 343 -11.12 21.42 17.41
C SER A 343 -10.05 22.25 18.11
N THR A 344 -8.98 22.59 17.38
CA THR A 344 -7.86 23.40 17.89
C THR A 344 -7.67 24.72 17.17
N PHE A 345 -7.25 25.75 17.90
CA PHE A 345 -6.96 27.08 17.36
C PHE A 345 -5.72 27.71 18.02
N ARG A 346 -5.28 28.83 17.45
CA ARG A 346 -4.16 29.66 17.93
C ARG A 346 -4.59 31.11 18.05
N GLU A 347 -4.09 31.82 19.06
CA GLU A 347 -4.48 33.22 19.30
C GLU A 347 -3.82 34.18 18.30
N ASN A 348 -2.60 33.86 17.88
CA ASN A 348 -1.85 34.66 16.93
C ASN A 348 -1.15 33.79 15.87
N LYS A 349 -0.72 34.41 14.77
CA LYS A 349 -0.11 33.70 13.64
C LYS A 349 1.26 33.08 13.96
N ASN A 350 1.91 33.52 15.02
CA ASN A 350 3.24 33.08 15.44
C ASN A 350 3.19 31.96 16.49
N ALA A 351 2.03 31.70 17.07
CA ALA A 351 1.81 30.61 18.01
C ALA A 351 1.66 29.25 17.31
N SER A 352 1.86 28.18 18.10
CA SER A 352 1.72 26.80 17.65
C SER A 352 0.37 26.55 16.98
N TYR A 353 0.35 25.76 15.90
CA TYR A 353 -0.88 25.45 15.15
C TYR A 353 -1.99 24.81 16.01
N ARG A 354 -1.61 24.06 17.05
CA ARG A 354 -2.52 23.40 18.00
C ARG A 354 -2.36 23.94 19.42
N GLU A 355 -2.23 25.26 19.57
CA GLU A 355 -2.00 25.93 20.85
C GLU A 355 -3.12 25.65 21.86
N HIS A 356 -4.38 25.83 21.46
CA HIS A 356 -5.55 25.65 22.32
C HIS A 356 -6.55 24.68 21.70
N ASN A 357 -7.24 23.90 22.55
CA ASN A 357 -8.44 23.16 22.16
C ASN A 357 -9.69 23.94 22.56
N THR A 358 -10.62 24.14 21.62
CA THR A 358 -11.86 24.92 21.82
C THR A 358 -12.72 24.35 22.94
N TRP A 359 -12.88 23.03 22.97
CA TRP A 359 -13.77 22.35 23.92
C TRP A 359 -13.19 22.26 25.33
N SER A 360 -11.87 22.13 25.47
CA SER A 360 -11.21 22.26 26.78
C SER A 360 -11.54 23.62 27.43
N ILE A 361 -11.40 24.71 26.67
CA ILE A 361 -11.71 26.04 27.18
C ILE A 361 -13.21 26.19 27.46
N ALA A 362 -14.08 25.66 26.59
CA ALA A 362 -15.52 25.71 26.78
C ALA A 362 -15.97 24.99 28.07
N PHE A 363 -15.49 23.77 28.32
CA PHE A 363 -15.83 23.04 29.54
C PHE A 363 -15.34 23.78 30.80
N GLN A 364 -14.10 24.26 30.80
CA GLN A 364 -13.55 25.02 31.93
C GLN A 364 -14.38 26.27 32.23
N LEU A 365 -14.71 27.06 31.20
CA LEU A 365 -15.53 28.27 31.35
C LEU A 365 -16.90 27.93 31.94
N LEU A 366 -17.61 26.98 31.34
CA LEU A 366 -18.97 26.62 31.77
C LEU A 366 -19.01 26.04 33.18
N ILE A 367 -18.00 25.26 33.58
CA ILE A 367 -17.88 24.76 34.95
C ILE A 367 -17.60 25.91 35.92
N SER A 368 -16.68 26.82 35.58
CA SER A 368 -16.32 27.96 36.44
C SER A 368 -17.49 28.94 36.65
N GLU A 369 -18.39 29.05 35.67
CA GLU A 369 -19.60 29.87 35.74
C GLU A 369 -20.81 29.13 36.34
N ASN A 370 -20.63 27.91 36.87
CA ASN A 370 -21.70 27.03 37.39
C ASN A 370 -22.81 26.71 36.37
N LYS A 371 -22.50 26.74 35.07
CA LYS A 371 -23.43 26.34 33.99
C LYS A 371 -23.37 24.85 33.69
N LEU A 372 -22.25 24.19 34.03
CA LEU A 372 -22.12 22.74 34.06
C LEU A 372 -21.75 22.29 35.46
N ASP A 373 -22.44 21.27 35.98
CA ASP A 373 -22.12 20.69 37.27
C ASP A 373 -20.78 19.91 37.21
N LYS A 374 -19.82 20.33 38.04
CA LYS A 374 -18.48 19.75 38.09
C LYS A 374 -18.51 18.25 38.41
N LYS A 375 -19.40 17.83 39.33
CA LYS A 375 -19.50 16.41 39.74
C LYS A 375 -19.97 15.54 38.57
N THR A 376 -21.01 15.97 37.87
CA THR A 376 -21.56 15.32 36.68
C THR A 376 -20.51 15.25 35.56
N PHE A 377 -19.73 16.32 35.35
CA PHE A 377 -18.63 16.31 34.38
C PHE A 377 -17.57 15.25 34.73
N LEU A 378 -17.10 15.23 35.98
CA LEU A 378 -16.08 14.29 36.45
C LEU A 378 -16.53 12.83 36.30
N GLU A 379 -17.78 12.54 36.71
CA GLU A 379 -18.35 11.20 36.58
C GLU A 379 -18.34 10.72 35.13
N ASN A 380 -18.84 11.54 34.20
CA ASN A 380 -18.90 11.20 32.79
C ASN A 380 -17.51 11.11 32.15
N ALA A 381 -16.61 12.05 32.46
CA ALA A 381 -15.23 12.04 31.94
C ALA A 381 -14.44 10.79 32.38
N ILE A 382 -14.72 10.28 33.59
CA ILE A 382 -14.18 9.01 34.10
C ILE A 382 -14.82 7.83 33.37
N LEU A 383 -16.16 7.77 33.26
CA LEU A 383 -16.87 6.69 32.58
C LEU A 383 -16.45 6.54 31.10
N ILE A 384 -16.24 7.66 30.40
CA ILE A 384 -15.82 7.71 28.98
C ILE A 384 -14.51 6.93 28.74
N GLN A 385 -13.62 6.84 29.72
CA GLN A 385 -12.35 6.13 29.55
C GLN A 385 -12.58 4.65 29.21
N THR A 386 -13.67 4.05 29.69
CA THR A 386 -14.00 2.64 29.43
C THR A 386 -14.91 2.40 28.22
N LYS A 387 -15.44 3.45 27.60
CA LYS A 387 -16.26 3.33 26.38
C LYS A 387 -15.41 2.93 25.18
N GLU A 388 -15.98 2.24 24.20
CA GLU A 388 -15.30 1.90 22.93
C GLU A 388 -15.24 3.11 21.98
N TRP A 389 -14.57 4.19 22.41
CA TRP A 389 -14.41 5.45 21.68
C TRP A 389 -12.94 5.72 21.31
N ASN A 390 -12.74 6.68 20.41
CA ASN A 390 -11.47 7.21 19.97
C ASN A 390 -10.56 7.60 21.15
N ASN A 391 -9.33 7.07 21.15
CA ASN A 391 -8.38 7.30 22.24
C ASN A 391 -7.97 8.78 22.41
N ASN A 392 -7.98 9.58 21.33
CA ASN A 392 -7.68 11.01 21.42
C ASN A 392 -8.82 11.80 22.07
N LEU A 393 -10.08 11.39 21.85
CA LEU A 393 -11.23 11.94 22.55
C LEU A 393 -11.16 11.62 24.05
N LYS A 394 -10.87 10.37 24.41
CA LYS A 394 -10.64 9.97 25.81
C LYS A 394 -9.52 10.80 26.46
N LEU A 395 -8.42 11.01 25.74
CA LEU A 395 -7.30 11.84 26.18
C LEU A 395 -7.72 13.30 26.45
N LEU A 396 -8.59 13.88 25.62
CA LEU A 396 -9.13 15.22 25.86
C LEU A 396 -9.85 15.29 27.22
N PHE A 397 -10.73 14.34 27.52
CA PHE A 397 -11.43 14.30 28.80
C PHE A 397 -10.48 14.09 29.99
N ARG A 398 -9.44 13.25 29.85
CA ARG A 398 -8.40 13.10 30.89
C ARG A 398 -7.69 14.42 31.20
N LYS A 399 -7.28 15.15 30.16
CA LYS A 399 -6.64 16.46 30.31
C LYS A 399 -7.55 17.45 31.03
N ASN A 400 -8.85 17.46 30.70
CA ASN A 400 -9.81 18.32 31.40
C ASN A 400 -9.95 17.95 32.89
N ILE A 401 -9.95 16.65 33.24
CA ILE A 401 -9.92 16.23 34.66
C ILE A 401 -8.64 16.73 35.34
N GLU A 402 -7.48 16.63 34.68
CA GLU A 402 -6.19 17.10 35.22
C GLU A 402 -6.18 18.62 35.45
N GLU A 403 -6.72 19.39 34.51
CA GLU A 403 -6.85 20.84 34.60
C GLU A 403 -7.82 21.28 35.69
N LEU A 404 -8.92 20.54 35.91
CA LEU A 404 -9.88 20.82 36.98
C LEU A 404 -9.34 20.50 38.39
N GLN A 405 -8.23 19.76 38.48
CA GLN A 405 -7.55 19.38 39.73
C GLN A 405 -8.51 18.92 40.85
N PRO A 406 -9.33 17.86 40.64
CA PRO A 406 -10.29 17.42 41.63
C PRO A 406 -9.61 16.95 42.92
N SER A 407 -10.23 17.26 44.06
CA SER A 407 -9.76 16.86 45.39
C SER A 407 -9.96 15.36 45.64
N ALA A 408 -9.34 14.83 46.69
CA ALA A 408 -9.56 13.44 47.09
C ALA A 408 -11.04 13.17 47.45
N ASP A 409 -11.72 14.13 48.09
CA ASP A 409 -13.15 14.05 48.44
C ASP A 409 -14.06 14.02 47.20
N GLU A 410 -13.68 14.73 46.13
CA GLU A 410 -14.42 14.70 44.86
C GLU A 410 -14.22 13.37 44.12
N LEU A 411 -12.99 12.83 44.13
CA LEU A 411 -12.63 11.60 43.41
C LEU A 411 -13.10 10.32 44.10
N ILE A 412 -13.15 10.29 45.43
CA ILE A 412 -13.45 9.05 46.18
C ILE A 412 -14.83 8.49 45.88
N ALA A 413 -15.78 9.35 45.48
CA ALA A 413 -17.11 8.95 45.05
C ALA A 413 -17.08 8.07 43.78
N PHE A 414 -16.04 8.17 42.97
CA PHE A 414 -15.89 7.49 41.68
C PHE A 414 -14.82 6.37 41.70
N GLN A 415 -14.33 5.97 42.89
CA GLN A 415 -13.22 5.01 43.02
C GLN A 415 -13.48 3.68 42.31
N GLU A 416 -14.72 3.16 42.33
CA GLU A 416 -15.08 1.90 41.65
C GLU A 416 -14.99 2.07 40.12
N ASN A 417 -15.48 3.19 39.60
CA ASN A 417 -15.37 3.50 38.17
C ASN A 417 -13.90 3.64 37.76
N ILE A 418 -13.03 4.19 38.62
CA ILE A 418 -11.60 4.27 38.37
C ILE A 418 -10.96 2.88 38.39
N PHE A 419 -11.37 1.98 39.28
CA PHE A 419 -10.82 0.62 39.33
C PHE A 419 -11.05 -0.16 38.02
N THR A 420 -12.18 0.09 37.34
CA THR A 420 -12.47 -0.53 36.03
C THR A 420 -11.39 -0.25 34.97
N PHE A 421 -10.58 0.81 35.14
CA PHE A 421 -9.51 1.15 34.20
C PHE A 421 -8.39 0.09 34.18
N PHE A 422 -8.23 -0.70 35.25
CA PHE A 422 -7.19 -1.72 35.35
C PHE A 422 -7.40 -2.90 34.40
N HIS A 423 -8.65 -3.15 33.99
CA HIS A 423 -9.01 -4.19 33.03
C HIS A 423 -9.13 -3.66 31.59
N ASN A 424 -8.88 -2.37 31.36
CA ASN A 424 -8.97 -1.79 30.02
C ASN A 424 -7.83 -2.28 29.11
N SER A 425 -8.14 -2.63 27.86
CA SER A 425 -7.14 -3.09 26.88
C SER A 425 -6.09 -2.05 26.52
N ASN A 426 -6.35 -0.75 26.72
CA ASN A 426 -5.40 0.34 26.46
C ASN A 426 -4.53 0.65 27.70
N PRO A 427 -3.20 0.43 27.64
CA PRO A 427 -2.30 0.65 28.77
C PRO A 427 -2.27 2.09 29.30
N THR A 428 -2.54 3.08 28.43
CA THR A 428 -2.55 4.49 28.86
C THR A 428 -3.69 4.78 29.83
N ILE A 429 -4.83 4.11 29.67
CA ILE A 429 -6.01 4.27 30.52
C ILE A 429 -5.75 3.61 31.88
N THR A 430 -5.20 2.39 31.84
CA THR A 430 -4.76 1.66 33.03
C THR A 430 -3.71 2.44 33.84
N ASN A 431 -2.72 3.05 33.19
CA ASN A 431 -1.75 3.93 33.87
C ASN A 431 -2.43 5.15 34.50
N TYR A 432 -3.31 5.82 33.78
CA TYR A 432 -4.04 6.97 34.31
C TYR A 432 -4.89 6.60 35.53
N GLY A 433 -5.55 5.44 35.52
CA GLY A 433 -6.27 4.92 36.69
C GLY A 433 -5.36 4.80 37.91
N SER A 434 -4.15 4.26 37.74
CA SER A 434 -3.16 4.16 38.83
C SER A 434 -2.72 5.52 39.39
N GLU A 435 -2.68 6.56 38.55
CA GLU A 435 -2.35 7.93 38.95
C GLU A 435 -3.48 8.57 39.76
N LEU A 436 -4.74 8.31 39.40
CA LEU A 436 -5.90 8.72 40.19
C LEU A 436 -5.95 8.00 41.54
N ILE A 437 -5.67 6.68 41.58
CA ILE A 437 -5.62 5.93 42.85
C ILE A 437 -4.58 6.49 43.81
N LYS A 438 -3.42 6.94 43.30
CA LYS A 438 -2.40 7.60 44.13
C LYS A 438 -2.89 8.87 44.84
N LYS A 439 -3.97 9.50 44.36
CA LYS A 439 -4.60 10.67 45.00
C LYS A 439 -5.63 10.32 46.07
N ILE A 440 -6.11 9.07 46.12
CA ILE A 440 -7.24 8.67 46.99
C ILE A 440 -6.97 7.47 47.90
N TYR A 441 -5.84 6.76 47.75
CA TYR A 441 -5.56 5.51 48.49
C TYR A 441 -5.49 5.67 50.02
N ASP A 442 -5.17 6.86 50.53
CA ASP A 442 -5.09 7.18 51.94
C ASP A 442 -6.38 7.81 52.51
N HIS A 443 -7.40 7.98 51.67
CA HIS A 443 -8.69 8.51 52.09
C HIS A 443 -9.46 7.48 52.95
N PRO A 444 -10.14 7.87 54.05
CA PRO A 444 -10.82 6.94 54.97
C PRO A 444 -11.91 6.06 54.33
N LYS A 445 -12.56 6.55 53.26
CA LYS A 445 -13.59 5.82 52.50
C LYS A 445 -13.03 4.97 51.35
N PHE A 446 -11.71 4.78 51.27
CA PHE A 446 -11.10 3.96 50.23
C PHE A 446 -11.39 2.47 50.44
N LYS A 447 -11.89 1.81 49.40
CA LYS A 447 -12.31 0.41 49.43
C LYS A 447 -11.15 -0.52 49.05
N THR A 448 -10.24 -0.73 50.00
CA THR A 448 -9.03 -1.56 49.80
C THR A 448 -9.32 -2.95 49.26
N LYS A 449 -10.40 -3.61 49.72
CA LYS A 449 -10.77 -4.95 49.24
C LYS A 449 -11.12 -4.96 47.75
N SER A 450 -12.01 -4.05 47.31
CA SER A 450 -12.36 -3.92 45.88
C SER A 450 -11.11 -3.59 45.05
N TYR A 451 -10.26 -2.67 45.53
CA TYR A 451 -9.01 -2.35 44.84
C TYR A 451 -8.11 -3.58 44.59
N PHE A 452 -8.01 -4.50 45.55
CA PHE A 452 -7.21 -5.71 45.38
C PHE A 452 -7.79 -6.64 44.31
N GLU A 453 -9.11 -6.83 44.28
CA GLU A 453 -9.80 -7.66 43.27
C GLU A 453 -9.53 -7.15 41.84
N TRP A 454 -9.57 -5.83 41.62
CA TRP A 454 -9.26 -5.22 40.31
C TRP A 454 -7.76 -5.23 39.95
N LEU A 455 -6.87 -5.40 40.94
CA LEU A 455 -5.43 -5.47 40.71
C LEU A 455 -4.97 -6.86 40.26
N GLU A 456 -5.68 -7.94 40.60
CA GLU A 456 -5.28 -9.32 40.28
C GLU A 456 -4.94 -9.48 38.80
N ALA A 457 -5.83 -9.05 37.91
CA ALA A 457 -5.58 -9.13 36.47
C ALA A 457 -4.50 -8.14 35.98
N LEU A 458 -4.26 -7.03 36.69
CA LEU A 458 -3.23 -6.06 36.34
C LEU A 458 -1.81 -6.59 36.60
N MET A 459 -1.61 -7.38 37.65
CA MET A 459 -0.26 -7.78 38.10
C MET A 459 0.50 -8.63 37.09
N MET A 460 -0.20 -9.33 36.19
CA MET A 460 0.39 -10.15 35.12
C MET A 460 0.54 -9.41 33.77
N ARG A 461 0.05 -8.17 33.65
CA ARG A 461 0.00 -7.43 32.38
C ARG A 461 1.32 -6.78 31.99
N SER A 462 2.05 -7.42 31.08
CA SER A 462 3.35 -6.96 30.59
C SER A 462 3.32 -5.62 29.83
N ASP A 463 2.16 -5.21 29.31
CA ASP A 463 1.91 -3.94 28.62
C ASP A 463 1.68 -2.76 29.57
N CYS A 464 1.39 -3.01 30.86
CA CYS A 464 0.97 -2.02 31.86
C CYS A 464 2.02 -1.70 32.94
N LYS A 465 3.31 -1.77 32.60
CA LYS A 465 4.43 -1.62 33.56
C LYS A 465 4.37 -0.35 34.42
N ALA A 466 3.98 0.78 33.84
CA ALA A 466 3.87 2.05 34.57
C ALA A 466 2.77 2.01 35.65
N ALA A 467 1.61 1.44 35.30
CA ALA A 467 0.51 1.25 36.22
C ALA A 467 0.86 0.29 37.36
N ILE A 468 1.54 -0.82 37.04
CA ILE A 468 2.04 -1.79 38.03
C ILE A 468 3.04 -1.10 38.97
N LYS A 469 4.00 -0.33 38.44
CA LYS A 469 4.98 0.40 39.25
C LYS A 469 4.32 1.37 40.24
N ASN A 470 3.29 2.10 39.81
CA ASN A 470 2.47 2.98 40.66
C ASN A 470 1.69 2.18 41.71
N SER A 471 1.10 1.05 41.31
CA SER A 471 0.34 0.17 42.20
C SER A 471 1.22 -0.43 43.29
N ILE A 472 2.45 -0.88 42.97
CA ILE A 472 3.45 -1.34 43.95
C ILE A 472 3.70 -0.26 45.01
N MET A 473 3.82 1.02 44.61
CA MET A 473 4.04 2.12 45.56
C MET A 473 2.85 2.31 46.50
N VAL A 474 1.62 2.19 45.98
CA VAL A 474 0.39 2.27 46.78
C VAL A 474 0.32 1.08 47.74
N LEU A 475 0.56 -0.15 47.26
CA LEU A 475 0.56 -1.36 48.07
C LEU A 475 1.61 -1.31 49.19
N GLU A 476 2.82 -0.82 48.91
CA GLU A 476 3.86 -0.64 49.93
C GLU A 476 3.40 0.32 51.04
N LYS A 477 2.72 1.42 50.69
CA LYS A 477 2.17 2.36 51.67
C LYS A 477 1.01 1.76 52.47
N LEU A 478 0.09 1.05 51.82
CA LEU A 478 -1.02 0.35 52.49
C LEU A 478 -0.50 -0.70 53.48
N SER A 479 0.53 -1.46 53.10
CA SER A 479 1.21 -2.42 53.97
C SER A 479 1.85 -1.75 55.20
N LYS A 480 2.52 -0.61 55.02
CA LYS A 480 3.12 0.16 56.13
C LYS A 480 2.06 0.66 57.12
N ASN A 481 0.91 1.08 56.62
CA ASN A 481 -0.18 1.61 57.45
C ASN A 481 -1.01 0.51 58.12
N ASN A 482 -1.06 -0.69 57.52
CA ASN A 482 -1.82 -1.81 58.05
C ASN A 482 -1.15 -3.16 57.71
N SER A 483 -0.43 -3.72 58.68
CA SER A 483 0.30 -4.99 58.52
C SER A 483 -0.59 -6.20 58.25
N LYS A 484 -1.90 -6.15 58.55
CA LYS A 484 -2.84 -7.23 58.22
C LYS A 484 -2.98 -7.43 56.70
N LEU A 485 -2.64 -6.42 55.90
CA LEU A 485 -2.66 -6.49 54.44
C LEU A 485 -1.41 -7.16 53.86
N ASN A 486 -0.36 -7.44 54.65
CA ASN A 486 0.89 -7.96 54.13
C ASN A 486 0.73 -9.29 53.38
N LYS A 487 -0.08 -10.21 53.93
CA LYS A 487 -0.35 -11.51 53.31
C LYS A 487 -0.99 -11.37 51.92
N PRO A 488 -2.16 -10.73 51.75
CA PRO A 488 -2.77 -10.57 50.43
C PRO A 488 -1.91 -9.73 49.47
N ILE A 489 -1.17 -8.72 49.96
CA ILE A 489 -0.26 -7.93 49.13
C ILE A 489 0.88 -8.80 48.59
N ALA A 490 1.52 -9.64 49.42
CA ALA A 490 2.61 -10.49 48.99
C ALA A 490 2.17 -11.48 47.89
N VAL A 491 0.97 -12.06 48.02
CA VAL A 491 0.39 -12.97 47.02
C VAL A 491 0.08 -12.26 45.71
N LEU A 492 -0.44 -11.03 45.74
CA LEU A 492 -0.65 -10.21 44.53
C LEU A 492 0.66 -9.86 43.84
N LEU A 493 1.69 -9.52 44.61
CA LEU A 493 3.00 -9.15 44.08
C LEU A 493 3.70 -10.33 43.37
N ALA A 494 3.46 -11.57 43.81
CA ALA A 494 4.05 -12.75 43.19
C ALA A 494 3.68 -12.88 41.70
N ASP A 495 2.49 -12.43 41.30
CA ASP A 495 2.01 -12.50 39.91
C ASP A 495 2.86 -11.68 38.93
N ILE A 496 3.62 -10.71 39.44
CA ILE A 496 4.49 -9.85 38.62
C ILE A 496 5.69 -10.63 38.04
N TYR A 497 6.08 -11.77 38.64
CA TYR A 497 7.20 -12.57 38.11
C TYR A 497 6.90 -13.20 36.74
N VAL A 498 5.63 -13.30 36.34
CA VAL A 498 5.24 -13.68 34.96
C VAL A 498 5.73 -12.65 33.94
N ILE A 499 5.93 -11.40 34.34
CA ILE A 499 6.39 -10.32 33.45
C ILE A 499 7.92 -10.40 33.32
N SER A 500 8.39 -10.55 32.08
CA SER A 500 9.81 -10.55 31.72
C SER A 500 10.47 -9.16 31.82
N ASP A 501 10.57 -8.60 33.03
CA ASP A 501 11.18 -7.31 33.33
C ASP A 501 12.02 -7.37 34.63
N LEU A 502 13.34 -7.53 34.48
CA LEU A 502 14.28 -7.67 35.59
C LEU A 502 14.17 -6.52 36.61
N SER A 503 14.08 -5.27 36.15
CA SER A 503 14.01 -4.12 37.06
C SER A 503 12.73 -4.13 37.90
N LEU A 504 11.61 -4.56 37.32
CA LEU A 504 10.34 -4.70 38.02
C LEU A 504 10.39 -5.88 39.00
N GLN A 505 10.90 -7.04 38.56
CA GLN A 505 11.08 -8.22 39.39
C GLN A 505 11.98 -7.93 40.60
N GLU A 506 13.12 -7.26 40.42
CA GLU A 506 14.00 -6.86 41.53
C GLU A 506 13.30 -5.94 42.54
N LYS A 507 12.46 -5.00 42.07
CA LYS A 507 11.70 -4.10 42.95
C LYS A 507 10.69 -4.88 43.78
N VAL A 508 9.99 -5.83 43.17
CA VAL A 508 9.02 -6.69 43.82
C VAL A 508 9.69 -7.65 44.80
N THR A 509 10.83 -8.25 44.43
CA THR A 509 11.63 -9.12 45.30
C THR A 509 11.99 -8.42 46.60
N LYS A 510 12.48 -7.18 46.53
CA LYS A 510 12.81 -6.39 47.73
C LYS A 510 11.61 -6.18 48.65
N LEU A 511 10.42 -6.01 48.09
CA LEU A 511 9.20 -5.82 48.87
C LEU A 511 8.73 -7.16 49.47
N ILE A 512 8.71 -8.25 48.70
CA ILE A 512 8.35 -9.59 49.18
C ILE A 512 9.28 -10.04 50.31
N LEU A 513 10.60 -9.83 50.19
CA LEU A 513 11.56 -10.13 51.26
C LEU A 513 11.26 -9.37 52.57
N LYS A 514 10.59 -8.21 52.49
CA LYS A 514 10.25 -7.38 53.64
C LYS A 514 8.90 -7.73 54.26
N ILE A 515 7.90 -8.11 53.47
CA ILE A 515 6.51 -8.28 53.94
C ILE A 515 5.99 -9.72 53.86
N GLY A 516 6.65 -10.57 53.06
CA GLY A 516 6.26 -11.96 52.81
C GLY A 516 6.61 -12.87 53.98
N ASN A 517 5.87 -13.97 54.12
CA ASN A 517 6.09 -15.00 55.13
C ASN A 517 6.52 -16.30 54.44
N VAL A 518 7.71 -16.81 54.79
CA VAL A 518 8.27 -18.06 54.25
C VAL A 518 7.39 -19.28 54.56
N LYS A 519 6.52 -19.21 55.57
CA LYS A 519 5.58 -20.30 55.90
C LYS A 519 4.24 -20.21 55.16
N ASP A 520 4.04 -19.20 54.32
CA ASP A 520 2.79 -19.03 53.58
C ASP A 520 2.77 -19.91 52.33
N ALA A 521 2.01 -21.01 52.39
CA ALA A 521 1.94 -22.01 51.32
C ALA A 521 1.51 -21.39 49.97
N VAL A 522 0.53 -20.49 49.97
CA VAL A 522 0.00 -19.88 48.73
C VAL A 522 1.06 -19.01 48.05
N LEU A 523 1.86 -18.27 48.84
CA LEU A 523 2.93 -17.45 48.30
C LEU A 523 4.05 -18.32 47.72
N ARG A 524 4.43 -19.39 48.43
CA ARG A 524 5.48 -20.32 47.99
C ARG A 524 5.11 -21.06 46.71
N GLU A 525 3.87 -21.54 46.63
CA GLU A 525 3.34 -22.23 45.45
C GLU A 525 3.42 -21.32 44.22
N LYS A 526 2.85 -20.10 44.29
CA LYS A 526 2.94 -19.11 43.21
C LYS A 526 4.38 -18.79 42.80
N LEU A 527 5.27 -18.54 43.76
CA LEU A 527 6.67 -18.20 43.44
C LEU A 527 7.40 -19.36 42.76
N SER A 528 7.11 -20.59 43.20
CA SER A 528 7.70 -21.81 42.61
C SER A 528 7.18 -22.06 41.20
N GLU A 529 5.88 -21.86 40.95
CA GLU A 529 5.28 -21.91 39.60
C GLU A 529 5.91 -20.89 38.65
N TYR A 530 6.25 -19.70 39.15
CA TYR A 530 6.84 -18.63 38.33
C TYR A 530 8.36 -18.63 38.27
N ALA A 531 9.03 -19.60 38.88
CA ALA A 531 10.49 -19.60 39.00
C ALA A 531 11.22 -19.67 37.65
N SER A 532 10.62 -20.23 36.61
CA SER A 532 11.17 -20.25 35.25
C SER A 532 11.15 -18.88 34.57
N TYR A 533 10.26 -17.97 34.98
CA TYR A 533 10.14 -16.60 34.46
C TYR A 533 11.02 -15.59 35.20
N MET A 534 11.64 -15.99 36.32
CA MET A 534 12.53 -15.14 37.10
C MET A 534 13.84 -14.87 36.36
N GLN A 535 14.18 -13.59 36.21
CA GLN A 535 15.34 -13.13 35.45
C GLN A 535 16.56 -12.86 36.34
N GLY A 536 17.76 -13.03 35.79
CA GLY A 536 19.01 -12.71 36.47
C GLY A 536 19.17 -13.39 37.83
N SER A 537 19.39 -12.60 38.90
CA SER A 537 19.60 -13.08 40.27
C SER A 537 18.33 -13.14 41.14
N VAL A 538 17.15 -12.95 40.54
CA VAL A 538 15.86 -12.95 41.26
C VAL A 538 15.59 -14.31 41.91
N LYS A 539 15.78 -15.40 41.15
CA LYS A 539 15.53 -16.78 41.62
C LYS A 539 16.39 -17.13 42.83
N SER A 540 17.69 -16.81 42.78
CA SER A 540 18.61 -17.06 43.90
C SER A 540 18.28 -16.21 45.13
N SER A 541 17.87 -14.95 44.94
CA SER A 541 17.46 -14.05 46.02
C SER A 541 16.20 -14.52 46.76
N LEU A 542 15.33 -15.28 46.08
CA LEU A 542 14.09 -15.84 46.63
C LEU A 542 14.22 -17.32 47.03
N SER A 543 15.41 -17.89 47.06
CA SER A 543 15.65 -19.32 47.37
C SER A 543 14.88 -19.83 48.59
N ASN A 544 14.82 -19.06 49.69
CA ASN A 544 14.07 -19.43 50.89
C ASN A 544 12.54 -19.50 50.71
N PHE A 545 11.99 -18.93 49.63
CA PHE A 545 10.58 -18.92 49.28
C PHE A 545 10.23 -19.93 48.17
N LEU A 546 11.22 -20.60 47.58
CA LEU A 546 11.06 -21.56 46.49
C LEU A 546 11.22 -23.00 47.01
N ASP A 547 10.60 -23.94 46.30
CA ASP A 547 10.79 -25.37 46.58
C ASP A 547 12.17 -25.85 46.12
N GLU A 548 12.76 -26.81 46.84
CA GLU A 548 14.13 -27.29 46.59
C GLU A 548 14.29 -27.88 45.18
N ASP A 549 13.29 -28.60 44.69
CA ASP A 549 13.28 -29.22 43.36
C ASP A 549 13.39 -28.20 42.22
N VAL A 550 12.90 -26.98 42.46
CA VAL A 550 12.93 -25.88 41.49
C VAL A 550 14.32 -25.24 41.41
N LEU A 551 15.14 -25.37 42.45
CA LEU A 551 16.50 -24.83 42.51
C LEU A 551 17.52 -25.72 41.78
N ILE A 552 17.16 -26.96 41.45
CA ILE A 552 18.03 -27.89 40.73
C ILE A 552 18.10 -27.48 39.25
N VAL A 553 19.28 -27.04 38.80
CA VAL A 553 19.56 -26.76 37.38
C VAL A 553 19.83 -28.08 36.67
N ASN A 554 18.99 -28.44 35.70
CA ASN A 554 19.17 -29.67 34.92
C ASN A 554 20.27 -29.46 33.87
N GLU A 555 21.52 -29.80 34.19
CA GLU A 555 22.69 -29.63 33.30
C GLU A 555 22.52 -30.33 31.95
N SER A 556 21.71 -31.39 31.88
CA SER A 556 21.37 -32.10 30.64
C SER A 556 20.55 -31.28 29.63
N SER A 557 20.09 -30.08 30.00
CA SER A 557 19.35 -29.18 29.11
C SER A 557 20.21 -28.16 28.37
N LEU A 558 21.52 -28.04 28.64
CA LEU A 558 22.37 -27.05 27.97
C LEU A 558 22.79 -27.53 26.57
N LYS A 559 22.64 -26.67 25.55
CA LYS A 559 23.16 -26.89 24.20
C LYS A 559 24.07 -25.72 23.81
N SER A 560 25.14 -26.00 23.05
CA SER A 560 25.95 -24.98 22.40
C SER A 560 25.50 -24.82 20.96
N TYR A 561 25.37 -23.58 20.49
CA TYR A 561 25.16 -23.29 19.09
C TYR A 561 26.47 -23.39 18.32
N GLU A 562 26.47 -24.09 17.19
CA GLU A 562 27.59 -24.15 16.25
C GLU A 562 27.09 -23.84 14.84
N PHE A 563 27.84 -23.04 14.08
CA PHE A 563 27.50 -22.79 12.69
C PHE A 563 27.92 -24.00 11.84
N ASN A 564 26.93 -24.79 11.43
CA ASN A 564 27.14 -26.00 10.64
C ASN A 564 26.01 -26.15 9.59
N PRO A 565 26.01 -25.34 8.52
CA PRO A 565 24.96 -25.35 7.53
C PRO A 565 24.95 -26.69 6.77
N GLU A 566 23.83 -27.40 6.81
CA GLU A 566 23.67 -28.64 6.05
C GLU A 566 23.64 -28.37 4.53
N LYS A 567 24.24 -29.29 3.76
CA LYS A 567 24.17 -29.22 2.29
C LYS A 567 22.74 -29.54 1.84
N VAL A 568 22.11 -28.58 1.18
CA VAL A 568 20.75 -28.72 0.64
C VAL A 568 20.82 -29.12 -0.83
N ASN A 569 19.98 -30.08 -1.24
CA ASN A 569 19.76 -30.40 -2.65
C ASN A 569 18.69 -29.47 -3.23
N PHE A 570 18.94 -28.90 -4.41
CA PHE A 570 18.04 -27.99 -5.10
C PHE A 570 17.09 -28.72 -6.06
N LEU A 571 17.51 -29.84 -6.65
CA LEU A 571 16.72 -30.63 -7.60
C LEU A 571 15.83 -31.67 -6.89
N VAL A 572 14.91 -31.20 -6.04
CA VAL A 572 14.04 -32.07 -5.22
C VAL A 572 12.64 -32.24 -5.82
N GLU A 573 11.93 -31.14 -6.05
CA GLU A 573 10.53 -31.17 -6.49
C GLU A 573 10.41 -30.80 -7.97
N PRO A 574 10.08 -31.75 -8.88
CA PRO A 574 9.96 -31.45 -10.31
C PRO A 574 8.73 -30.58 -10.63
N VAL A 575 8.89 -29.67 -11.58
CA VAL A 575 7.80 -28.81 -12.07
C VAL A 575 6.74 -29.66 -12.77
N GLN A 576 5.49 -29.53 -12.33
CA GLN A 576 4.34 -30.20 -12.95
C GLN A 576 3.79 -29.34 -14.08
N ILE A 577 3.82 -29.88 -15.30
CA ILE A 577 3.30 -29.22 -16.51
C ILE A 577 1.85 -29.68 -16.72
N PRO A 578 0.90 -28.75 -17.03
CA PRO A 578 -0.49 -29.09 -17.29
C PRO A 578 -0.66 -30.17 -18.36
N LYS A 579 -1.43 -31.23 -18.11
CA LYS A 579 -1.61 -32.34 -19.06
C LYS A 579 -2.84 -32.19 -19.94
N ASP A 580 -3.82 -31.43 -19.48
CA ASP A 580 -5.09 -31.21 -20.15
C ASP A 580 -5.57 -29.76 -20.00
N TRP A 581 -6.71 -29.47 -20.64
CA TRP A 581 -7.34 -28.15 -20.60
C TRP A 581 -7.80 -27.72 -19.19
N ASN A 582 -8.27 -28.66 -18.36
CA ASN A 582 -8.77 -28.35 -17.01
C ASN A 582 -7.62 -27.89 -16.11
N GLU A 583 -6.45 -28.54 -16.22
CA GLU A 583 -5.25 -28.13 -15.50
C GLU A 583 -4.75 -26.75 -15.97
N ILE A 584 -4.86 -26.43 -17.26
CA ILE A 584 -4.58 -25.06 -17.77
C ILE A 584 -5.57 -24.06 -17.18
N LEU A 585 -6.86 -24.38 -17.13
CA LEU A 585 -7.89 -23.50 -16.56
C LEU A 585 -7.62 -23.22 -15.07
N PHE A 586 -7.23 -24.25 -14.31
CA PHE A 586 -6.84 -24.10 -12.92
C PHE A 586 -5.59 -23.21 -12.76
N LEU A 587 -4.60 -23.35 -13.65
CA LEU A 587 -3.39 -22.52 -13.66
C LEU A 587 -3.69 -21.02 -13.83
N TYR A 588 -4.69 -20.63 -14.64
CA TYR A 588 -5.14 -19.24 -14.71
C TYR A 588 -5.65 -18.71 -13.36
N GLY A 589 -6.42 -19.53 -12.63
CA GLY A 589 -6.86 -19.21 -11.28
C GLY A 589 -5.70 -19.07 -10.31
N ARG A 590 -4.76 -20.03 -10.34
CA ARG A 590 -3.57 -20.04 -9.48
C ARG A 590 -2.71 -18.80 -9.71
N PHE A 591 -2.43 -18.45 -10.97
CA PHE A 591 -1.69 -17.23 -11.34
C PHE A 591 -2.32 -15.94 -10.80
N LEU A 592 -3.65 -15.84 -10.78
CA LEU A 592 -4.34 -14.65 -10.26
C LEU A 592 -4.24 -14.53 -8.74
N SER A 593 -4.22 -15.65 -8.01
CA SER A 593 -4.19 -15.69 -6.55
C SER A 593 -2.79 -15.79 -5.93
N SER A 594 -1.84 -16.37 -6.66
CA SER A 594 -0.51 -16.75 -6.18
C SER A 594 0.52 -15.66 -6.42
N GLU A 595 1.51 -15.51 -5.55
CA GLU A 595 2.70 -14.65 -5.74
C GLU A 595 3.88 -15.40 -6.39
N ASP A 596 3.68 -16.69 -6.74
CA ASP A 596 4.74 -17.54 -7.28
C ASP A 596 5.11 -17.15 -8.73
N VAL A 597 6.41 -17.01 -8.96
CA VAL A 597 7.00 -16.73 -10.27
C VAL A 597 6.72 -17.89 -11.24
N LEU A 598 6.77 -19.12 -10.73
CA LEU A 598 6.66 -20.33 -11.55
C LEU A 598 5.32 -20.41 -12.30
N ASP A 599 4.24 -19.91 -11.71
CA ASP A 599 2.92 -19.89 -12.36
C ASP A 599 2.92 -19.08 -13.66
N SER A 600 3.64 -17.95 -13.66
CA SER A 600 3.82 -17.13 -14.86
C SER A 600 4.60 -17.90 -15.92
N GLU A 601 5.67 -18.60 -15.53
CA GLU A 601 6.53 -19.35 -16.44
C GLU A 601 5.84 -20.56 -17.06
N ILE A 602 5.06 -21.31 -16.27
CA ILE A 602 4.26 -22.42 -16.79
C ILE A 602 3.25 -21.89 -17.82
N LEU A 603 2.61 -20.75 -17.58
CA LEU A 603 1.72 -20.13 -18.56
C LEU A 603 2.45 -19.72 -19.85
N LEU A 604 3.65 -19.15 -19.76
CA LEU A 604 4.47 -18.88 -20.95
C LEU A 604 4.76 -20.17 -21.73
N ASN A 605 5.13 -21.25 -21.03
CA ASN A 605 5.42 -22.54 -21.64
C ASN A 605 4.17 -23.20 -22.26
N VAL A 606 3.00 -23.07 -21.64
CA VAL A 606 1.71 -23.54 -22.20
C VAL A 606 1.48 -22.95 -23.59
N PHE A 607 1.74 -21.64 -23.76
CA PHE A 607 1.63 -20.99 -25.07
C PHE A 607 2.71 -21.42 -26.06
N ILE A 608 3.86 -21.92 -25.63
CA ILE A 608 4.89 -22.47 -26.53
C ILE A 608 4.50 -23.89 -26.96
N ALA A 609 4.35 -24.80 -26.00
CA ALA A 609 4.36 -26.25 -26.26
C ALA A 609 2.98 -26.93 -26.17
N GLN A 610 1.96 -26.28 -25.60
CA GLN A 610 0.69 -26.93 -25.22
C GLN A 610 -0.56 -26.24 -25.78
N ARG A 611 -0.40 -25.41 -26.82
CA ARG A 611 -1.52 -24.73 -27.51
C ARG A 611 -2.56 -25.69 -28.11
N ASN A 612 -2.15 -26.92 -28.40
CA ASN A 612 -3.04 -27.98 -28.89
C ASN A 612 -4.06 -28.45 -27.85
N LEU A 613 -3.82 -28.21 -26.55
CA LEU A 613 -4.77 -28.55 -25.48
C LEU A 613 -5.96 -27.58 -25.37
N PHE A 614 -5.95 -26.47 -26.12
CA PHE A 614 -7.02 -25.47 -26.07
C PHE A 614 -8.22 -25.95 -26.91
N PRO A 615 -9.41 -26.19 -26.31
CA PRO A 615 -10.60 -26.61 -27.03
C PRO A 615 -11.14 -25.50 -27.94
N SER A 616 -12.16 -25.79 -28.75
CA SER A 616 -12.74 -24.79 -29.67
C SER A 616 -13.46 -23.64 -28.95
N ASP A 617 -13.99 -23.88 -27.76
CA ASP A 617 -14.75 -22.94 -26.93
C ASP A 617 -13.91 -22.29 -25.82
N TYR A 618 -12.59 -22.44 -25.86
CA TYR A 618 -11.66 -21.97 -24.83
C TYR A 618 -11.86 -20.48 -24.47
N GLU A 619 -12.16 -19.63 -25.46
CA GLU A 619 -12.38 -18.21 -25.27
C GLU A 619 -13.58 -17.93 -24.35
N GLN A 620 -14.65 -18.72 -24.48
CA GLN A 620 -15.85 -18.60 -23.64
C GLN A 620 -15.54 -19.01 -22.20
N GLN A 621 -14.81 -20.12 -22.03
CA GLN A 621 -14.42 -20.63 -20.72
C GLN A 621 -13.46 -19.71 -19.97
N LEU A 622 -12.61 -18.96 -20.69
CA LEU A 622 -11.67 -18.00 -20.10
C LEU A 622 -12.27 -16.60 -19.83
N GLN A 623 -13.53 -16.33 -20.22
CA GLN A 623 -14.16 -15.02 -19.98
C GLN A 623 -14.17 -14.57 -18.51
N PRO A 624 -14.46 -15.44 -17.51
CA PRO A 624 -14.40 -15.04 -16.11
C PRO A 624 -13.00 -14.59 -15.69
N TYR A 625 -11.96 -15.28 -16.19
CA TYR A 625 -10.55 -14.95 -15.91
C TYR A 625 -10.11 -13.69 -16.64
N LEU A 626 -10.57 -13.45 -17.88
CA LEU A 626 -10.32 -12.21 -18.62
C LEU A 626 -10.83 -10.99 -17.84
N ASN A 627 -12.04 -11.07 -17.30
CA ASN A 627 -12.62 -10.01 -16.48
C ASN A 627 -11.80 -9.75 -15.20
N GLN A 628 -11.25 -10.81 -14.59
CA GLN A 628 -10.37 -10.68 -13.42
C GLN A 628 -9.02 -10.05 -13.79
N LEU A 629 -8.38 -10.52 -14.87
CA LEU A 629 -7.12 -9.99 -15.37
C LEU A 629 -7.21 -8.49 -15.71
N GLN A 630 -8.33 -8.04 -16.28
CA GLN A 630 -8.56 -6.62 -16.60
C GLN A 630 -8.78 -5.73 -15.37
N LYS A 631 -9.35 -6.28 -14.29
CA LYS A 631 -9.64 -5.53 -13.05
C LYS A 631 -8.52 -5.59 -12.03
N ASN A 632 -7.64 -6.61 -12.09
CA ASN A 632 -6.63 -6.84 -11.08
C ASN A 632 -5.43 -5.89 -11.25
N TYR A 633 -5.16 -5.11 -10.21
CA TYR A 633 -3.98 -4.27 -10.07
C TYR A 633 -2.89 -5.05 -9.34
N THR A 634 -1.68 -5.06 -9.90
CA THR A 634 -0.49 -5.66 -9.28
C THR A 634 0.71 -4.78 -9.55
N GLU A 635 1.61 -4.69 -8.58
CA GLU A 635 2.88 -3.97 -8.69
C GLU A 635 3.99 -4.88 -9.25
N SER A 636 3.75 -6.19 -9.36
CA SER A 636 4.67 -7.13 -9.99
C SER A 636 4.83 -6.86 -11.48
N VAL A 637 6.08 -6.63 -11.90
CA VAL A 637 6.45 -6.45 -13.30
C VAL A 637 6.18 -7.75 -14.07
N LEU A 638 6.65 -8.90 -13.55
CA LEU A 638 6.42 -10.21 -14.16
C LEU A 638 4.93 -10.49 -14.40
N LYS A 639 4.09 -10.30 -13.37
CA LYS A 639 2.65 -10.53 -13.50
C LYS A 639 2.01 -9.58 -14.48
N ASN A 640 2.40 -8.31 -14.50
CA ASN A 640 1.84 -7.36 -15.46
C ASN A 640 2.16 -7.73 -16.92
N TYR A 641 3.41 -8.12 -17.20
CA TYR A 641 3.83 -8.60 -18.51
C TYR A 641 3.08 -9.89 -18.90
N THR A 642 2.99 -10.85 -17.99
CA THR A 642 2.27 -12.11 -18.20
C THR A 642 0.77 -11.86 -18.41
N LYS A 643 0.13 -11.06 -17.55
CA LYS A 643 -1.28 -10.64 -17.66
C LYS A 643 -1.57 -10.00 -19.02
N ASN A 644 -0.70 -9.09 -19.47
CA ASN A 644 -0.86 -8.48 -20.79
C ASN A 644 -0.77 -9.53 -21.91
N LEU A 645 0.14 -10.50 -21.82
CA LEU A 645 0.18 -11.63 -22.74
C LEU A 645 -1.13 -12.43 -22.70
N LEU A 646 -1.60 -12.82 -21.51
CA LEU A 646 -2.83 -13.61 -21.34
C LEU A 646 -4.05 -12.90 -21.91
N ILE A 647 -4.25 -11.61 -21.61
CA ILE A 647 -5.39 -10.82 -22.12
C ILE A 647 -5.44 -10.87 -23.65
N ASN A 648 -4.30 -10.65 -24.30
CA ASN A 648 -4.19 -10.67 -25.76
C ASN A 648 -4.38 -12.08 -26.34
N LYS A 649 -3.81 -13.10 -25.68
CA LYS A 649 -3.87 -14.50 -26.11
C LYS A 649 -5.23 -15.17 -25.87
N ILE A 650 -6.02 -14.70 -24.92
CA ILE A 650 -7.40 -15.18 -24.72
C ILE A 650 -8.25 -14.87 -25.95
N ALA A 651 -8.19 -13.64 -26.45
CA ALA A 651 -8.92 -13.23 -27.66
C ALA A 651 -8.45 -13.98 -28.91
N ASN A 652 -7.14 -14.25 -29.01
CA ASN A 652 -6.59 -15.08 -30.07
C ASN A 652 -5.30 -15.76 -29.60
N LYS A 653 -5.34 -17.07 -29.40
CA LYS A 653 -4.19 -17.86 -28.89
C LYS A 653 -2.95 -17.79 -29.78
N ASN A 654 -3.11 -17.44 -31.05
CA ASN A 654 -2.03 -17.30 -32.02
C ASN A 654 -1.63 -15.84 -32.29
N LEU A 655 -2.20 -14.87 -31.57
CA LEU A 655 -1.92 -13.45 -31.78
C LEU A 655 -0.42 -13.14 -31.56
N VAL A 656 0.17 -12.38 -32.48
CA VAL A 656 1.52 -11.85 -32.40
C VAL A 656 1.42 -10.34 -32.48
N TYR A 657 2.06 -9.64 -31.55
CA TYR A 657 1.98 -8.18 -31.43
C TYR A 657 3.28 -7.61 -30.86
N THR A 658 3.45 -6.29 -30.94
CA THR A 658 4.60 -5.61 -30.35
C THR A 658 4.26 -5.15 -28.94
N LEU A 659 5.14 -5.43 -27.98
CA LEU A 659 4.99 -4.95 -26.61
C LEU A 659 5.26 -3.44 -26.54
N ASN A 660 4.27 -2.67 -26.09
CA ASN A 660 4.44 -1.26 -25.76
C ASN A 660 4.63 -1.10 -24.24
N ASP A 661 5.84 -0.77 -23.82
CA ASP A 661 6.23 -0.61 -22.41
C ASP A 661 6.66 0.83 -22.07
N LYS A 662 6.23 1.82 -22.86
CA LYS A 662 6.59 3.24 -22.69
C LYS A 662 6.27 3.77 -21.28
N ASP A 663 5.28 3.19 -20.61
CA ASP A 663 4.84 3.60 -19.26
C ASP A 663 5.57 2.83 -18.14
N TYR A 664 6.35 1.78 -18.45
CA TYR A 664 7.13 0.99 -17.48
C TYR A 664 8.57 1.53 -17.37
N ILE A 665 8.77 2.50 -16.48
CA ILE A 665 10.11 2.88 -16.04
C ILE A 665 10.40 2.09 -14.74
N THR A 666 11.10 0.97 -14.86
CA THR A 666 11.49 0.08 -13.74
C THR A 666 12.94 -0.42 -13.92
N LEU A 667 13.44 -1.19 -12.94
CA LEU A 667 14.73 -1.88 -12.99
C LEU A 667 14.93 -2.73 -14.26
N LYS A 668 16.14 -2.70 -14.84
CA LYS A 668 16.48 -3.41 -16.09
C LYS A 668 16.38 -4.93 -15.90
N THR A 669 16.77 -5.45 -14.73
CA THR A 669 16.65 -6.88 -14.40
C THR A 669 15.20 -7.35 -14.41
N LEU A 670 14.27 -6.58 -13.83
CA LEU A 670 12.84 -6.96 -13.85
C LEU A 670 12.27 -6.96 -15.28
N ARG A 671 12.77 -6.07 -16.14
CA ARG A 671 12.38 -5.97 -17.56
C ARG A 671 12.93 -7.10 -18.43
N SER A 672 13.80 -7.98 -17.91
CA SER A 672 14.27 -9.17 -18.63
C SER A 672 13.15 -10.15 -19.02
N ILE A 673 11.94 -10.00 -18.46
CA ILE A 673 10.74 -10.72 -18.92
C ILE A 673 10.30 -10.34 -20.34
N LYS A 674 10.57 -9.11 -20.78
CA LYS A 674 10.18 -8.61 -22.11
C LYS A 674 10.74 -9.47 -23.25
N PRO A 675 12.06 -9.71 -23.36
CA PRO A 675 12.59 -10.58 -24.41
C PRO A 675 12.04 -12.01 -24.32
N MET A 676 11.69 -12.52 -23.13
CA MET A 676 11.08 -13.85 -23.00
C MET A 676 9.68 -13.91 -23.61
N ILE A 677 8.85 -12.90 -23.37
CA ILE A 677 7.52 -12.82 -23.99
C ILE A 677 7.62 -12.62 -25.50
N GLU A 678 8.58 -11.81 -25.96
CA GLU A 678 8.88 -11.67 -27.39
C GLU A 678 9.26 -13.02 -28.01
N LYS A 679 10.06 -13.84 -27.31
CA LYS A 679 10.40 -15.20 -27.73
C LYS A 679 9.21 -16.15 -27.73
N VAL A 680 8.28 -16.06 -26.77
CA VAL A 680 7.01 -16.81 -26.81
C VAL A 680 6.24 -16.49 -28.08
N MET A 681 6.09 -15.20 -28.40
CA MET A 681 5.39 -14.77 -29.62
C MET A 681 6.12 -15.19 -30.90
N GLN A 682 7.46 -15.11 -30.92
CA GLN A 682 8.27 -15.61 -32.03
C GLN A 682 8.09 -17.11 -32.23
N LYS A 683 8.22 -17.93 -31.18
CA LYS A 683 8.02 -19.39 -31.24
C LYS A 683 6.61 -19.76 -31.72
N ASN A 684 5.60 -18.98 -31.33
CA ASN A 684 4.24 -19.17 -31.82
C ASN A 684 4.10 -18.92 -33.32
N LYS A 685 4.77 -17.89 -33.84
CA LYS A 685 4.83 -17.57 -35.26
C LYS A 685 5.55 -18.66 -36.05
N ASP A 686 6.66 -19.16 -35.50
CA ASP A 686 7.53 -20.15 -36.13
C ASP A 686 7.04 -21.60 -35.92
N ASN A 687 5.92 -21.78 -35.19
CA ASN A 687 5.38 -23.08 -34.77
C ASN A 687 6.38 -23.98 -34.03
N SER A 688 7.34 -23.37 -33.33
CA SER A 688 8.26 -24.08 -32.43
C SER A 688 7.53 -24.55 -31.17
N ILE A 689 7.80 -25.79 -30.78
CA ILE A 689 7.36 -26.38 -29.50
C ILE A 689 8.51 -26.50 -28.50
N LEU A 690 9.72 -26.06 -28.86
CA LEU A 690 10.88 -26.15 -27.98
C LEU A 690 10.71 -25.14 -26.82
N PRO A 691 10.75 -25.58 -25.55
CA PRO A 691 10.60 -24.70 -24.40
C PRO A 691 11.77 -23.71 -24.32
N LEU A 692 11.55 -22.56 -23.67
CA LEU A 692 12.65 -21.65 -23.32
C LEU A 692 13.74 -22.39 -22.53
N LEU A 693 15.00 -22.02 -22.74
CA LEU A 693 16.12 -22.67 -22.05
C LEU A 693 16.02 -22.49 -20.53
N SER A 694 15.56 -21.31 -20.10
CA SER A 694 15.36 -20.92 -18.70
C SER A 694 14.13 -21.53 -18.02
N PHE A 695 13.25 -22.23 -18.74
CA PHE A 695 12.02 -22.80 -18.16
C PHE A 695 12.37 -23.82 -17.06
N SER A 696 11.95 -23.59 -15.84
CA SER A 696 12.38 -24.39 -14.69
C SER A 696 12.00 -25.87 -14.83
N THR A 697 12.89 -26.76 -14.40
CA THR A 697 12.60 -28.20 -14.31
C THR A 697 12.22 -28.63 -12.90
N HIS A 698 12.68 -27.89 -11.87
CA HIS A 698 12.35 -28.12 -10.47
C HIS A 698 11.94 -26.81 -9.80
N LYS A 699 11.05 -26.91 -8.79
CA LYS A 699 10.64 -25.76 -7.99
C LYS A 699 11.79 -25.26 -7.11
N PRO A 700 11.80 -23.96 -6.76
CA PRO A 700 10.90 -22.91 -7.27
C PRO A 700 11.30 -22.40 -8.66
N HIS A 701 12.57 -22.54 -9.06
CA HIS A 701 13.07 -22.02 -10.34
C HIS A 701 14.27 -22.79 -10.93
N TRP A 702 14.67 -23.93 -10.35
CA TRP A 702 15.91 -24.64 -10.67
C TRP A 702 15.84 -25.41 -12.00
N ILE A 703 16.99 -25.58 -12.65
CA ILE A 703 17.13 -26.32 -13.91
C ILE A 703 18.18 -27.42 -13.76
N ALA A 704 17.79 -28.66 -14.00
CA ALA A 704 18.68 -29.80 -13.97
C ALA A 704 19.73 -29.71 -15.12
N PRO A 705 21.03 -29.89 -14.86
CA PRO A 705 22.08 -29.73 -15.87
C PRO A 705 21.86 -30.52 -17.15
N LYS A 706 21.51 -31.81 -17.01
CA LYS A 706 21.22 -32.70 -18.14
C LYS A 706 20.13 -32.12 -19.06
N ILE A 707 19.02 -31.67 -18.48
CA ILE A 707 17.87 -31.16 -19.23
C ILE A 707 18.24 -29.86 -19.97
N LEU A 708 19.07 -29.00 -19.37
CA LEU A 708 19.54 -27.79 -20.06
C LEU A 708 20.37 -28.14 -21.30
N LEU A 709 21.32 -29.07 -21.17
CA LEU A 709 22.13 -29.54 -22.30
C LEU A 709 21.27 -30.19 -23.39
N GLU A 710 20.29 -31.01 -23.02
CA GLU A 710 19.34 -31.60 -23.96
C GLU A 710 18.54 -30.55 -24.74
N ARG A 711 18.08 -29.48 -24.06
CA ARG A 711 17.39 -28.35 -24.72
C ARG A 711 18.30 -27.61 -25.69
N ILE A 712 19.55 -27.33 -25.32
CA ILE A 712 20.51 -26.66 -26.20
C ILE A 712 20.79 -27.51 -27.45
N ILE A 713 20.97 -28.83 -27.28
CA ILE A 713 21.15 -29.77 -28.39
C ILE A 713 19.90 -29.77 -29.29
N ALA A 714 18.69 -29.73 -28.71
CA ALA A 714 17.45 -29.67 -29.48
C ALA A 714 17.35 -28.38 -30.31
N TYR A 715 17.73 -27.24 -29.74
CA TYR A 715 17.80 -25.95 -30.44
C TYR A 715 18.79 -26.00 -31.61
N GLN A 716 19.99 -26.53 -31.39
CA GLN A 716 21.01 -26.69 -32.43
C GLN A 716 20.52 -27.59 -33.58
N LYS A 717 19.87 -28.71 -33.26
CA LYS A 717 19.29 -29.63 -34.26
C LYS A 717 18.16 -29.00 -35.06
N ALA A 718 17.33 -28.18 -34.41
CA ALA A 718 16.24 -27.46 -35.05
C ALA A 718 16.69 -26.18 -35.78
N ASN A 719 17.98 -25.82 -35.70
CA ASN A 719 18.53 -24.55 -36.18
C ASN A 719 17.77 -23.32 -35.63
N GLU A 720 17.29 -23.40 -34.38
CA GLU A 720 16.63 -22.30 -33.68
C GLU A 720 17.66 -21.39 -33.00
N SER A 721 17.49 -20.07 -33.10
CA SER A 721 18.40 -19.12 -32.46
C SER A 721 18.24 -19.09 -30.94
N ILE A 722 19.36 -19.20 -30.23
CA ILE A 722 19.41 -19.07 -28.77
C ILE A 722 19.41 -17.59 -28.41
N ASP A 723 18.49 -17.19 -27.54
CA ASP A 723 18.48 -15.85 -26.96
C ASP A 723 19.51 -15.75 -25.82
N PRO A 724 20.44 -14.77 -25.84
CA PRO A 724 21.45 -14.65 -24.79
C PRO A 724 20.86 -14.39 -23.40
N VAL A 725 19.72 -13.69 -23.27
CA VAL A 725 19.09 -13.44 -21.97
C VAL A 725 18.48 -14.72 -21.43
N ASP A 726 17.79 -15.49 -22.28
CA ASP A 726 17.25 -16.81 -21.93
C ASP A 726 18.35 -17.77 -21.46
N LEU A 727 19.47 -17.84 -22.20
CA LEU A 727 20.62 -18.66 -21.82
C LEU A 727 21.29 -18.20 -20.52
N SER A 728 21.50 -16.89 -20.31
CA SER A 728 22.05 -16.37 -19.05
C SER A 728 21.19 -16.72 -17.84
N ILE A 729 19.86 -16.62 -17.96
CA ILE A 729 18.93 -17.01 -16.90
C ILE A 729 19.01 -18.53 -16.67
N ALA A 730 19.08 -19.32 -17.75
CA ALA A 730 19.18 -20.77 -17.66
C ALA A 730 20.47 -21.22 -16.94
N ILE A 731 21.61 -20.62 -17.28
CA ILE A 731 22.90 -20.83 -16.62
C ILE A 731 22.79 -20.46 -15.13
N SER A 732 22.20 -19.32 -14.82
CA SER A 732 22.07 -18.83 -13.44
C SER A 732 21.16 -19.71 -12.57
N ARG A 733 20.22 -20.44 -13.19
CA ARG A 733 19.30 -21.39 -12.54
C ARG A 733 19.80 -22.83 -12.49
N MET A 734 20.97 -23.13 -13.04
CA MET A 734 21.50 -24.50 -13.10
C MET A 734 22.46 -24.77 -11.94
N PRO A 735 22.07 -25.49 -10.87
CA PRO A 735 23.00 -25.89 -9.82
C PRO A 735 23.95 -27.00 -10.32
N ARG A 736 25.12 -27.15 -9.69
CA ARG A 736 26.06 -28.26 -9.95
C ARG A 736 25.63 -29.54 -9.22
N GLU A 737 24.43 -30.02 -9.53
CA GLU A 737 23.86 -31.27 -9.02
C GLU A 737 23.61 -32.24 -10.16
N ASN A 738 23.90 -33.54 -9.94
CA ASN A 738 23.72 -34.61 -10.93
C ASN A 738 24.43 -34.31 -12.27
N VAL A 739 25.66 -33.78 -12.19
CA VAL A 739 26.43 -33.33 -13.36
C VAL A 739 26.89 -34.51 -14.20
N GLU A 740 27.09 -35.68 -13.59
CA GLU A 740 27.59 -36.90 -14.22
C GLU A 740 26.73 -37.33 -15.41
N GLU A 741 25.41 -37.16 -15.32
CA GLU A 741 24.48 -37.47 -16.42
C GLU A 741 24.55 -36.45 -17.58
N ALA A 742 25.04 -35.24 -17.31
CA ALA A 742 25.15 -34.17 -18.31
C ALA A 742 26.48 -34.23 -19.09
N LEU A 743 27.57 -34.74 -18.49
CA LEU A 743 28.91 -34.75 -19.11
C LEU A 743 28.95 -35.39 -20.50
N PRO A 744 28.33 -36.57 -20.76
CA PRO A 744 28.36 -37.18 -22.09
C PRO A 744 27.66 -36.35 -23.19
N LEU A 745 26.80 -35.40 -22.81
CA LEU A 745 26.09 -34.54 -23.74
C LEU A 745 26.95 -33.38 -24.26
N LEU A 746 28.05 -33.02 -23.58
CA LEU A 746 28.95 -31.95 -24.00
C LEU A 746 29.53 -32.18 -25.40
N GLU A 747 29.82 -33.43 -25.75
CA GLU A 747 30.35 -33.82 -27.06
C GLU A 747 29.37 -33.61 -28.23
N LYS A 748 28.08 -33.38 -27.92
CA LYS A 748 27.03 -33.16 -28.92
C LYS A 748 26.77 -31.68 -29.21
N LEU A 749 27.45 -30.78 -28.51
CA LEU A 749 27.31 -29.34 -28.66
C LEU A 749 28.31 -28.79 -29.67
N ASP A 750 27.99 -27.65 -30.29
CA ASP A 750 28.99 -26.85 -30.99
C ASP A 750 30.16 -26.44 -30.08
N THR A 751 31.30 -26.10 -30.69
CA THR A 751 32.56 -25.84 -29.98
C THR A 751 32.44 -24.76 -28.91
N ASP A 752 31.75 -23.66 -29.22
CA ASP A 752 31.60 -22.52 -28.31
C ASP A 752 30.74 -22.88 -27.09
N MET A 753 29.58 -23.53 -27.29
CA MET A 753 28.71 -23.97 -26.20
C MET A 753 29.35 -25.07 -25.38
N LYS A 754 30.08 -26.00 -26.01
CA LYS A 754 30.83 -27.05 -25.31
C LYS A 754 31.82 -26.43 -24.31
N GLN A 755 32.59 -25.42 -24.71
CA GLN A 755 33.54 -24.75 -23.83
C GLN A 755 32.84 -24.05 -22.66
N LEU A 756 31.81 -23.24 -22.95
CA LEU A 756 31.05 -22.52 -21.92
C LEU A 756 30.39 -23.47 -20.92
N LEU A 757 29.71 -24.53 -21.39
CA LEU A 757 29.04 -25.47 -20.49
C LEU A 757 30.02 -26.39 -19.77
N SER A 758 31.19 -26.70 -20.33
CA SER A 758 32.26 -27.40 -19.60
C SER A 758 32.71 -26.58 -18.37
N PHE A 759 32.80 -25.25 -18.50
CA PHE A 759 33.07 -24.36 -17.37
C PHE A 759 31.90 -24.32 -16.37
N CYS A 760 30.66 -24.20 -16.87
CA CYS A 760 29.47 -24.17 -16.00
C CYS A 760 29.35 -25.44 -15.16
N LEU A 761 29.59 -26.61 -15.77
CA LEU A 761 29.54 -27.92 -15.11
C LEU A 761 30.77 -28.21 -14.23
N GLY A 762 31.80 -27.36 -14.24
CA GLY A 762 32.99 -27.52 -13.41
C GLY A 762 34.03 -28.52 -13.96
N VAL A 763 33.94 -28.89 -15.24
CA VAL A 763 34.92 -29.75 -15.93
C VAL A 763 36.24 -29.02 -16.11
N THR A 764 36.18 -27.71 -16.37
CA THR A 764 37.34 -26.83 -16.49
C THR A 764 37.05 -25.50 -15.78
N LYS A 765 38.10 -24.79 -15.38
CA LYS A 765 38.04 -23.39 -14.92
C LYS A 765 38.55 -22.41 -15.97
N GLU A 766 39.01 -22.89 -17.12
CA GLU A 766 39.56 -22.03 -18.17
C GLU A 766 38.46 -21.25 -18.88
N ILE A 767 38.69 -19.95 -19.03
CA ILE A 767 37.82 -19.04 -19.77
C ILE A 767 38.40 -18.83 -21.17
N SER A 768 37.63 -19.18 -22.21
CA SER A 768 38.03 -19.00 -23.61
C SER A 768 37.42 -17.71 -24.18
N ILE A 769 38.15 -16.58 -24.07
CA ILE A 769 37.76 -15.29 -24.63
C ILE A 769 38.83 -14.80 -25.61
N ASN A 770 38.46 -14.62 -26.88
CA ASN A 770 39.35 -14.02 -27.89
C ASN A 770 39.28 -12.49 -27.84
N SER A 771 40.38 -11.83 -27.46
CA SER A 771 40.48 -10.36 -27.45
C SER A 771 40.51 -9.81 -28.89
N SER A 772 39.42 -9.20 -29.35
CA SER A 772 39.39 -8.61 -30.70
C SER A 772 40.18 -7.30 -30.79
N SER A 773 40.95 -7.16 -31.87
CA SER A 773 41.75 -6.00 -32.27
C SER A 773 41.00 -4.65 -32.23
N VAL A 774 41.75 -3.57 -32.05
CA VAL A 774 41.28 -2.16 -32.03
C VAL A 774 40.44 -1.78 -33.27
N LEU A 775 40.64 -2.45 -34.41
CA LEU A 775 39.84 -2.22 -35.62
C LEU A 775 38.36 -2.62 -35.47
N THR A 776 38.07 -3.62 -34.63
CA THR A 776 36.72 -4.13 -34.36
C THR A 776 35.91 -3.15 -33.51
N LYS A 777 36.58 -2.28 -32.72
CA LYS A 777 35.95 -1.23 -31.90
C LYS A 777 35.29 -0.11 -32.73
N LEU A 778 35.78 0.15 -33.95
CA LEU A 778 35.22 1.16 -34.85
C LEU A 778 33.97 0.67 -35.58
N PHE A 779 33.92 -0.61 -35.97
CA PHE A 779 32.75 -1.21 -36.64
C PHE A 779 31.56 -1.47 -35.69
N GLN A 780 31.83 -1.76 -34.40
CA GLN A 780 30.79 -2.00 -33.38
C GLN A 780 29.89 -0.79 -33.09
N LYS A 781 30.37 0.44 -33.35
CA LYS A 781 29.60 1.66 -33.11
C LYS A 781 28.51 1.92 -34.17
N ALA A 782 28.52 1.18 -35.29
CA ALA A 782 27.65 1.43 -36.45
C ALA A 782 26.59 0.33 -36.70
N VAL A 783 26.73 -0.90 -36.17
CA VAL A 783 25.91 -2.06 -36.64
C VAL A 783 25.18 -2.84 -35.53
N GLY A 784 25.38 -2.54 -34.24
CA GLY A 784 24.77 -3.31 -33.13
C GLY A 784 25.60 -4.54 -32.71
N SER A 785 25.16 -5.26 -31.67
CA SER A 785 25.96 -6.29 -30.98
C SER A 785 26.54 -7.34 -31.94
N THR A 786 27.85 -7.51 -31.90
CA THR A 786 28.53 -8.58 -32.62
C THR A 786 28.40 -9.90 -31.86
N ALA A 787 28.41 -11.05 -32.56
CA ALA A 787 28.40 -12.38 -31.92
C ALA A 787 29.51 -12.55 -30.85
N ASN A 788 30.65 -11.84 -30.98
CA ASN A 788 31.74 -11.89 -29.99
C ASN A 788 31.42 -11.13 -28.68
N THR A 789 30.61 -10.06 -28.73
CA THR A 789 30.21 -9.32 -27.52
C THR A 789 29.21 -10.11 -26.67
N GLU A 790 28.31 -10.84 -27.31
CA GLU A 790 27.33 -11.69 -26.61
C GLU A 790 28.01 -12.86 -25.88
N LYS A 791 29.04 -13.45 -26.49
CA LYS A 791 29.85 -14.51 -25.87
C LYS A 791 30.52 -14.07 -24.57
N ILE A 792 31.14 -12.88 -24.56
CA ILE A 792 31.88 -12.39 -23.38
C ILE A 792 30.94 -12.16 -22.19
N GLY A 793 29.73 -11.65 -22.43
CA GLY A 793 28.73 -11.45 -21.37
C GLY A 793 28.24 -12.77 -20.75
N LEU A 794 28.05 -13.81 -21.56
CA LEU A 794 27.67 -15.16 -21.08
C LEU A 794 28.75 -15.76 -20.16
N TRP A 795 30.03 -15.64 -20.53
CA TRP A 795 31.15 -16.08 -19.69
C TRP A 795 31.18 -15.33 -18.35
N ALA A 796 30.92 -14.01 -18.35
CA ALA A 796 30.87 -13.24 -17.12
C ALA A 796 29.72 -13.68 -16.18
N VAL A 797 28.53 -13.98 -16.74
CA VAL A 797 27.41 -14.55 -15.96
C VAL A 797 27.76 -15.93 -15.41
N ALA A 798 28.34 -16.81 -16.23
CA ALA A 798 28.75 -18.14 -15.77
C ALA A 798 29.80 -18.05 -14.64
N ALA A 799 30.81 -17.18 -14.80
CA ALA A 799 31.84 -16.95 -13.79
C ALA A 799 31.24 -16.53 -12.44
N ARG A 800 30.32 -15.55 -12.42
CA ARG A 800 29.69 -15.10 -11.16
C ARG A 800 28.66 -16.03 -10.58
N THR A 801 28.05 -16.86 -11.41
CA THR A 801 27.09 -17.87 -10.95
C THR A 801 27.81 -18.97 -10.18
N PHE A 802 28.87 -19.53 -10.76
CA PHE A 802 29.51 -20.74 -10.22
C PHE A 802 30.74 -20.47 -9.35
N TYR A 803 31.32 -19.28 -9.46
CA TYR A 803 32.48 -18.85 -8.68
C TYR A 803 32.24 -17.43 -8.14
N PRO A 804 31.21 -17.21 -7.30
CA PRO A 804 30.75 -15.89 -6.91
C PRO A 804 31.81 -15.04 -6.20
N THR A 805 32.82 -15.67 -5.57
CA THR A 805 33.90 -15.02 -4.81
C THR A 805 35.25 -14.94 -5.54
N GLU A 806 35.43 -15.61 -6.68
CA GLU A 806 36.74 -15.67 -7.39
C GLU A 806 36.97 -14.45 -8.30
N THR A 807 38.22 -14.19 -8.66
CA THR A 807 38.62 -13.12 -9.59
C THR A 807 39.10 -13.69 -10.93
N PHE A 808 38.63 -13.16 -12.05
CA PHE A 808 38.98 -13.57 -13.41
C PHE A 808 39.58 -12.40 -14.20
N ALA A 809 40.91 -12.34 -14.27
CA ALA A 809 41.66 -11.25 -14.90
C ALA A 809 41.46 -11.17 -16.43
N GLU A 810 40.97 -12.25 -17.04
CA GLU A 810 40.65 -12.33 -18.47
C GLU A 810 39.67 -11.22 -18.90
N PHE A 811 38.73 -10.85 -18.03
CA PHE A 811 37.74 -9.80 -18.32
C PHE A 811 38.31 -8.38 -18.34
N GLU A 812 39.46 -8.12 -17.70
CA GLU A 812 40.12 -6.81 -17.70
C GLU A 812 40.56 -6.37 -19.10
N LYS A 813 40.81 -7.35 -19.98
CA LYS A 813 41.21 -7.14 -21.38
C LYS A 813 40.02 -6.97 -22.33
N THR A 814 38.79 -6.96 -21.81
CA THR A 814 37.56 -6.88 -22.60
C THR A 814 36.85 -5.53 -22.44
N TYR A 815 35.74 -5.32 -23.16
CA TYR A 815 34.90 -4.14 -23.00
C TYR A 815 34.12 -4.11 -21.67
N LEU A 816 34.10 -5.22 -20.92
CA LEU A 816 33.43 -5.32 -19.62
C LEU A 816 34.32 -4.86 -18.44
N ASN A 817 35.53 -4.38 -18.70
CA ASN A 817 36.43 -3.94 -17.65
C ASN A 817 35.82 -2.82 -16.78
N GLY A 818 35.95 -2.96 -15.46
CA GLY A 818 35.40 -2.03 -14.48
C GLY A 818 33.87 -1.97 -14.46
N ILE A 819 33.19 -3.06 -14.84
CA ILE A 819 31.76 -3.26 -14.59
C ILE A 819 31.63 -4.07 -13.30
N PRO A 820 30.79 -3.65 -12.33
CA PRO A 820 30.56 -4.39 -11.08
C PRO A 820 30.18 -5.84 -11.34
N PHE A 821 30.67 -6.76 -10.51
CA PHE A 821 30.47 -8.20 -10.61
C PHE A 821 31.06 -8.87 -11.87
N VAL A 822 31.91 -8.24 -12.68
CA VAL A 822 32.52 -8.96 -13.81
C VAL A 822 33.86 -9.59 -13.41
N THR A 823 34.90 -8.78 -13.30
CA THR A 823 36.26 -9.23 -12.99
C THR A 823 36.34 -9.89 -11.62
N SER A 824 35.68 -9.31 -10.62
CA SER A 824 35.70 -9.73 -9.22
C SER A 824 34.34 -9.48 -8.56
N PRO A 825 34.08 -10.01 -7.35
CA PRO A 825 32.89 -9.68 -6.57
C PRO A 825 32.85 -8.17 -6.30
N PHE A 826 31.67 -7.56 -6.35
CA PHE A 826 31.53 -6.14 -6.03
C PHE A 826 31.39 -5.95 -4.52
N LEU A 827 32.37 -5.30 -3.91
CA LEU A 827 32.41 -5.02 -2.48
C LEU A 827 32.27 -3.50 -2.25
N PRO A 828 31.04 -2.98 -2.15
CA PRO A 828 30.81 -1.57 -1.91
C PRO A 828 31.31 -1.14 -0.53
N LYS A 829 32.00 -0.01 -0.47
CA LYS A 829 32.41 0.61 0.79
C LYS A 829 31.22 1.34 1.41
N MET A 830 30.77 0.85 2.56
CA MET A 830 29.66 1.44 3.31
C MET A 830 30.09 2.73 4.02
N GLU A 831 29.26 3.76 3.93
CA GLU A 831 29.42 5.05 4.58
C GLU A 831 28.14 5.46 5.31
N PHE A 832 28.29 6.13 6.45
CA PHE A 832 27.16 6.68 7.20
C PHE A 832 27.20 8.19 7.18
N LYS A 833 26.09 8.80 6.78
CA LYS A 833 25.95 10.26 6.70
C LYS A 833 24.78 10.75 7.53
N GLU A 834 25.06 11.62 8.49
CA GLU A 834 24.02 12.32 9.23
C GLU A 834 23.33 13.36 8.32
N LYS A 835 22.01 13.40 8.41
CA LYS A 835 21.12 14.23 7.60
C LYS A 835 20.03 14.83 8.48
N TRP A 836 19.54 15.99 8.08
CA TRP A 836 18.40 16.67 8.71
C TRP A 836 17.72 17.53 7.65
N ASN A 837 16.43 17.80 7.84
CA ASN A 837 15.72 18.78 7.04
C ASN A 837 15.87 20.15 7.71
N GLU A 838 16.15 21.16 6.91
CA GLU A 838 16.09 22.56 7.33
C GLU A 838 14.99 23.25 6.54
N TRP A 839 14.09 23.92 7.23
CA TRP A 839 13.13 24.79 6.58
C TRP A 839 13.02 26.08 7.36
N LYS A 840 12.75 27.15 6.63
CA LYS A 840 12.39 28.43 7.24
C LYS A 840 10.94 28.32 7.67
N ASP A 841 10.69 28.39 8.97
CA ASP A 841 9.31 28.43 9.47
C ASP A 841 8.58 29.60 8.81
N TYR A 842 7.45 29.30 8.18
CA TYR A 842 6.74 30.26 7.34
C TYR A 842 6.25 31.48 8.15
N ASN A 843 6.01 31.29 9.45
CA ASN A 843 5.47 32.29 10.36
C ASN A 843 6.56 32.99 11.17
N THR A 844 7.49 32.27 11.81
CA THR A 844 8.54 32.88 12.65
C THR A 844 9.72 33.41 11.83
N LYS A 845 9.85 32.98 10.57
CA LYS A 845 11.01 33.25 9.71
C LYS A 845 12.34 32.71 10.25
N GLU A 846 12.32 31.90 11.30
CA GLU A 846 13.50 31.24 11.84
C GLU A 846 13.80 29.95 11.07
N MET A 847 15.07 29.57 11.04
CA MET A 847 15.48 28.28 10.49
C MET A 847 15.23 27.20 11.54
N VAL A 848 14.30 26.30 11.23
CA VAL A 848 14.00 25.13 12.07
C VAL A 848 14.66 23.91 11.46
N ARG A 849 15.21 23.06 12.32
CA ARG A 849 15.80 21.77 11.94
C ARG A 849 14.91 20.64 12.41
N SER A 850 14.70 19.62 11.58
CA SER A 850 14.16 18.34 12.05
C SER A 850 15.17 17.67 12.99
N PRO A 851 14.74 16.65 13.76
CA PRO A 851 15.67 15.65 14.27
C PRO A 851 16.55 15.13 13.14
N SER A 852 17.82 14.87 13.43
CA SER A 852 18.71 14.25 12.46
C SER A 852 18.44 12.74 12.34
N TRP A 853 18.69 12.20 11.16
CA TRP A 853 18.73 10.76 10.89
C TRP A 853 20.07 10.40 10.27
N THR A 854 20.42 9.11 10.30
CA THR A 854 21.64 8.61 9.68
C THR A 854 21.27 7.81 8.44
N GLU A 855 21.95 8.09 7.34
CA GLU A 855 21.81 7.33 6.10
C GLU A 855 22.99 6.39 5.88
N LEU A 856 22.70 5.12 5.58
CA LEU A 856 23.67 4.15 5.07
C LEU A 856 23.75 4.28 3.55
N ARG A 857 24.94 4.53 3.02
CA ARG A 857 25.16 4.77 1.59
C ARG A 857 26.45 4.09 1.12
N PHE A 858 26.56 3.87 -0.18
CA PHE A 858 27.80 3.47 -0.83
C PHE A 858 27.80 4.02 -2.27
N ASP A 859 28.99 4.19 -2.83
CA ASP A 859 29.12 4.72 -4.19
C ASP A 859 28.90 3.63 -5.24
N LEU A 860 28.09 3.96 -6.26
CA LEU A 860 27.90 3.17 -7.46
C LEU A 860 28.69 3.81 -8.61
N SER A 861 29.06 3.00 -9.61
CA SER A 861 29.73 3.51 -10.82
C SER A 861 28.78 4.30 -11.72
N GLU A 862 29.31 5.20 -12.55
CA GLU A 862 28.55 5.88 -13.60
C GLU A 862 27.97 4.91 -14.63
N GLU A 863 26.76 5.20 -15.14
CA GLU A 863 26.05 4.31 -16.06
C GLU A 863 26.85 4.03 -17.34
N LYS A 864 27.22 2.75 -17.52
CA LYS A 864 27.76 2.22 -18.77
C LYS A 864 26.65 1.56 -19.59
N THR A 865 26.85 1.41 -20.90
CA THR A 865 25.97 0.58 -21.73
C THR A 865 26.24 -0.89 -21.41
N ILE A 866 25.26 -1.57 -20.81
CA ILE A 866 25.38 -2.96 -20.37
C ILE A 866 24.51 -3.85 -21.25
N PRO A 867 25.03 -4.97 -21.78
CA PRO A 867 24.24 -5.95 -22.50
C PRO A 867 23.12 -6.52 -21.63
N ALA A 868 21.93 -6.71 -22.18
CA ALA A 868 20.75 -7.20 -21.43
C ALA A 868 20.96 -8.58 -20.79
N HIS A 869 21.87 -9.39 -21.31
CA HIS A 869 22.18 -10.73 -20.79
C HIS A 869 23.24 -10.73 -19.68
N LEU A 870 23.85 -9.58 -19.32
CA LEU A 870 24.80 -9.48 -18.20
C LEU A 870 24.05 -9.22 -16.87
N LEU A 871 23.32 -10.24 -16.43
CA LEU A 871 22.28 -10.14 -15.39
C LEU A 871 22.75 -9.46 -14.09
N TYR A 872 23.88 -9.90 -13.52
CA TYR A 872 24.38 -9.44 -12.22
C TYR A 872 24.76 -7.96 -12.17
N SER A 873 24.96 -7.30 -13.31
CA SER A 873 25.41 -5.90 -13.39
C SER A 873 24.32 -4.94 -13.89
N LEU A 874 23.15 -5.42 -14.32
CA LEU A 874 22.16 -4.59 -15.04
C LEU A 874 21.70 -3.34 -14.28
N ASP A 875 21.62 -3.42 -12.95
CA ASP A 875 21.06 -2.38 -12.09
C ASP A 875 22.06 -1.81 -11.06
N THR A 876 23.35 -2.08 -11.21
CA THR A 876 24.40 -1.73 -10.23
C THR A 876 25.16 -0.44 -10.60
N PHE A 877 24.42 0.62 -10.93
CA PHE A 877 24.97 1.89 -11.44
C PHE A 877 24.16 3.10 -10.97
N ILE A 878 24.78 4.29 -10.92
CA ILE A 878 24.08 5.54 -10.61
C ILE A 878 23.03 5.79 -11.69
N LYS A 879 21.76 5.91 -11.29
CA LYS A 879 20.67 6.29 -12.20
C LYS A 879 20.25 7.73 -11.93
N VAL A 880 20.29 8.57 -12.96
CA VAL A 880 19.81 9.96 -12.88
C VAL A 880 18.28 9.96 -12.99
N GLU A 881 17.59 10.16 -11.88
CA GLU A 881 16.14 10.36 -11.86
C GLU A 881 15.81 11.73 -12.48
N LYS A 882 15.25 11.74 -13.70
CA LYS A 882 14.85 12.99 -14.36
C LYS A 882 13.63 13.69 -13.72
N ASN A 883 12.85 12.98 -12.90
CA ASN A 883 11.65 13.49 -12.23
C ASN A 883 11.58 13.01 -10.78
N VAL A 884 11.55 13.95 -9.81
CA VAL A 884 11.65 13.70 -8.35
C VAL A 884 10.38 13.04 -7.75
N TRP A 885 9.26 13.05 -8.46
CA TRP A 885 7.95 12.60 -7.93
C TRP A 885 7.64 11.12 -8.20
N SER A 886 8.41 10.43 -9.03
CA SER A 886 8.19 9.02 -9.38
C SER A 886 9.52 8.26 -9.25
N GLY A 887 9.71 7.54 -8.15
CA GLY A 887 10.90 6.73 -7.87
C GLY A 887 11.00 5.51 -8.78
N ASN A 888 11.26 5.73 -10.07
CA ASN A 888 11.10 4.78 -11.17
C ASN A 888 12.20 3.70 -11.26
N TYR A 889 13.01 3.53 -10.21
CA TYR A 889 14.07 2.52 -10.14
C TYR A 889 14.07 1.81 -8.78
N LYS A 890 12.89 1.38 -8.33
CA LYS A 890 12.70 0.56 -7.13
C LYS A 890 12.10 -0.79 -7.50
N LEU A 891 12.17 -1.74 -6.57
CA LEU A 891 11.47 -3.03 -6.68
C LEU A 891 9.97 -2.86 -6.40
N HIS A 892 9.55 -1.92 -5.56
CA HIS A 892 8.15 -1.57 -5.22
C HIS A 892 7.35 -2.64 -4.46
N SER A 893 7.60 -3.93 -4.67
CA SER A 893 6.84 -5.02 -4.04
C SER A 893 7.70 -6.25 -3.74
N ALA A 894 7.22 -7.11 -2.82
CA ALA A 894 7.84 -8.40 -2.51
C ALA A 894 7.87 -9.33 -3.73
N GLU A 895 6.83 -9.31 -4.57
CA GLU A 895 6.73 -10.12 -5.79
C GLU A 895 7.87 -9.81 -6.78
N ASN A 896 8.27 -8.54 -6.88
CA ASN A 896 9.41 -8.15 -7.71
C ASN A 896 10.74 -8.64 -7.14
N VAL A 897 10.85 -8.83 -5.81
CA VAL A 897 12.01 -9.48 -5.18
C VAL A 897 12.07 -10.96 -5.55
N TYR A 898 10.92 -11.66 -5.53
CA TYR A 898 10.84 -13.06 -5.96
C TYR A 898 11.22 -13.22 -7.43
N HIS A 899 10.67 -12.37 -8.30
CA HIS A 899 11.04 -12.35 -9.72
C HIS A 899 12.53 -12.11 -9.91
N TRP A 900 13.08 -11.07 -9.26
CA TRP A 900 14.51 -10.77 -9.34
C TRP A 900 15.36 -11.97 -8.94
N ASN A 901 15.09 -12.55 -7.76
CA ASN A 901 15.84 -13.70 -7.25
C ASN A 901 15.72 -14.92 -8.16
N SER A 902 14.54 -15.16 -8.75
CA SER A 902 14.33 -16.28 -9.67
C SER A 902 15.23 -16.22 -10.91
N LEU A 903 15.67 -15.03 -11.34
CA LEU A 903 16.51 -14.88 -12.53
C LEU A 903 17.96 -15.31 -12.27
N MET A 904 18.45 -15.15 -11.04
CA MET A 904 19.83 -15.45 -10.66
C MET A 904 19.97 -15.93 -9.21
N PRO A 905 19.37 -17.09 -8.86
CA PRO A 905 19.19 -17.52 -7.47
C PRO A 905 20.47 -17.98 -6.76
N GLN A 906 21.54 -18.27 -7.51
CA GLN A 906 22.81 -18.79 -6.94
C GLN A 906 23.71 -17.69 -6.36
N ASN A 907 23.48 -16.42 -6.71
CA ASN A 907 24.27 -15.31 -6.21
C ASN A 907 23.37 -14.10 -5.89
N ASN A 908 23.21 -13.87 -4.58
CA ASN A 908 22.29 -12.86 -4.05
C ASN A 908 22.92 -11.47 -3.87
N ASP A 909 24.22 -11.30 -4.15
CA ASP A 909 24.92 -10.04 -3.89
C ASP A 909 24.31 -8.86 -4.63
N PRO A 910 23.96 -8.95 -5.93
CA PRO A 910 23.42 -7.77 -6.60
C PRO A 910 22.01 -7.41 -6.10
N LEU A 911 21.20 -8.39 -5.66
CA LEU A 911 19.94 -8.10 -4.98
C LEU A 911 20.19 -7.40 -3.64
N ALA A 912 21.15 -7.90 -2.87
CA ALA A 912 21.49 -7.34 -1.58
C ALA A 912 22.00 -5.90 -1.72
N CYS A 913 22.87 -5.62 -2.71
CA CYS A 913 23.30 -4.25 -3.03
C CYS A 913 22.11 -3.34 -3.36
N LEU A 914 21.19 -3.81 -4.20
CA LEU A 914 20.00 -3.06 -4.58
C LEU A 914 19.09 -2.78 -3.37
N LEU A 915 18.88 -3.78 -2.50
CA LEU A 915 18.10 -3.62 -1.27
C LEU A 915 18.79 -2.68 -0.27
N LEU A 916 20.13 -2.74 -0.15
CA LEU A 916 20.87 -1.78 0.68
C LEU A 916 20.65 -0.35 0.20
N GLU A 917 20.81 -0.12 -1.10
CA GLU A 917 20.69 1.21 -1.70
C GLU A 917 19.25 1.75 -1.61
N LYS A 918 18.24 0.90 -1.89
CA LYS A 918 16.86 1.37 -2.07
C LYS A 918 15.99 1.21 -0.82
N CYS A 919 16.24 0.21 0.01
CA CYS A 919 15.39 -0.15 1.15
C CYS A 919 16.09 0.06 2.50
N CYS A 920 17.42 -0.13 2.58
CA CYS A 920 18.16 0.01 3.85
C CYS A 920 18.93 1.33 3.97
N HIS A 921 18.85 2.26 3.01
CA HIS A 921 19.55 3.54 3.14
C HIS A 921 19.11 4.37 4.35
N VAL A 922 17.86 4.20 4.80
CA VAL A 922 17.32 4.68 6.08
C VAL A 922 16.52 3.56 6.75
N THR A 923 16.17 3.77 8.02
CA THR A 923 15.39 2.79 8.80
C THR A 923 13.89 3.04 8.80
N ASP A 924 13.43 4.16 8.23
CA ASP A 924 12.02 4.54 8.19
C ASP A 924 11.47 4.40 6.75
N GLY A 925 10.18 4.06 6.60
CA GLY A 925 9.55 3.87 5.27
C GLY A 925 8.75 2.58 5.10
N THR A 926 8.09 2.46 3.94
CA THR A 926 7.33 1.25 3.53
C THR A 926 8.22 0.35 2.67
N ASN A 927 9.05 -0.47 3.31
CA ASN A 927 10.04 -1.34 2.65
C ASN A 927 9.51 -2.78 2.49
N ASN A 928 8.39 -2.96 1.79
CA ASN A 928 7.76 -4.27 1.61
C ASN A 928 8.67 -5.28 0.89
N GLU A 929 9.63 -4.80 0.11
CA GLU A 929 10.71 -5.57 -0.52
C GLU A 929 11.50 -6.40 0.50
N LEU A 930 11.74 -5.86 1.70
CA LEU A 930 12.48 -6.58 2.74
C LEU A 930 11.72 -7.81 3.22
N LYS A 931 10.38 -7.82 3.14
CA LYS A 931 9.60 -9.04 3.39
C LYS A 931 9.89 -10.09 2.33
N GLY A 932 9.92 -9.69 1.06
CA GLY A 932 10.29 -10.58 -0.04
C GLY A 932 11.69 -11.18 0.15
N PHE A 933 12.65 -10.36 0.57
CA PHE A 933 14.00 -10.80 0.91
C PHE A 933 14.02 -11.79 2.08
N LEU A 934 13.32 -11.50 3.18
CA LEU A 934 13.23 -12.39 4.33
C LEU A 934 12.58 -13.74 3.98
N THR A 935 11.55 -13.74 3.13
CA THR A 935 10.96 -14.98 2.61
C THR A 935 11.97 -15.80 1.80
N ILE A 936 12.84 -15.16 1.01
CA ILE A 936 13.91 -15.85 0.26
C ILE A 936 14.97 -16.41 1.21
N VAL A 937 15.40 -15.62 2.21
CA VAL A 937 16.37 -16.03 3.23
C VAL A 937 15.88 -17.26 4.01
N ASN A 938 14.57 -17.33 4.29
CA ASN A 938 13.97 -18.45 5.03
C ASN A 938 13.86 -19.74 4.21
N ARG A 939 14.17 -19.72 2.90
CA ARG A 939 14.18 -20.94 2.07
C ARG A 939 15.41 -21.78 2.37
N SER A 940 15.24 -23.10 2.31
CA SER A 940 16.34 -24.05 2.44
C SER A 940 17.46 -23.77 1.41
N GLY A 941 18.70 -23.74 1.87
CA GLY A 941 19.88 -23.58 1.01
C GLY A 941 20.26 -22.14 0.69
N PHE A 942 19.60 -21.13 1.28
CA PHE A 942 20.06 -19.75 1.19
C PHE A 942 21.42 -19.60 1.87
N GLN A 943 22.38 -18.99 1.18
CA GLN A 943 23.71 -18.71 1.72
C GLN A 943 23.92 -17.20 1.84
N PHE A 944 24.32 -16.77 3.03
CA PHE A 944 24.68 -15.39 3.29
C PHE A 944 26.06 -15.07 2.72
N SER A 945 26.10 -14.00 1.95
CA SER A 945 27.29 -13.19 1.73
C SER A 945 27.40 -12.09 2.78
N ASP A 946 28.54 -11.40 2.82
CA ASP A 946 28.73 -10.23 3.69
C ASP A 946 27.66 -9.15 3.51
N ILE A 947 27.25 -8.89 2.25
CA ILE A 947 26.31 -7.83 1.91
C ILE A 947 24.87 -8.26 2.24
N SER A 948 24.49 -9.49 1.90
CA SER A 948 23.14 -10.01 2.23
C SER A 948 22.95 -10.18 3.74
N LEU A 949 24.00 -10.54 4.48
CA LEU A 949 23.97 -10.56 5.94
C LEU A 949 23.81 -9.16 6.54
N LEU A 950 24.41 -8.14 5.93
CA LEU A 950 24.19 -6.75 6.31
C LEU A 950 22.74 -6.30 6.03
N VAL A 951 22.14 -6.66 4.89
CA VAL A 951 20.71 -6.41 4.63
C VAL A 951 19.85 -7.07 5.70
N PHE A 952 20.16 -8.32 6.05
CA PHE A 952 19.45 -9.04 7.09
C PHE A 952 19.56 -8.33 8.44
N ALA A 953 20.76 -7.87 8.84
CA ALA A 953 20.94 -7.05 10.04
C ALA A 953 20.14 -5.74 10.00
N CYS A 954 20.10 -5.05 8.85
CA CYS A 954 19.31 -3.83 8.67
C CYS A 954 17.80 -4.06 8.90
N CYS A 955 17.29 -5.27 8.65
CA CYS A 955 15.86 -5.60 8.86
C CYS A 955 15.43 -5.44 10.33
N PHE A 956 16.32 -5.63 11.29
CA PHE A 956 16.03 -5.53 12.73
C PHE A 956 15.90 -4.07 13.22
N PHE A 957 16.31 -3.09 12.42
CA PHE A 957 16.21 -1.66 12.75
C PHE A 957 15.02 -0.94 12.10
N GLN A 958 14.35 -1.60 11.15
CA GLN A 958 13.27 -1.02 10.36
C GLN A 958 12.13 -0.50 11.24
N GLU A 959 11.48 0.61 10.88
CA GLU A 959 10.36 1.20 11.62
C GLU A 959 9.13 0.28 11.67
N LYS A 960 8.88 -0.43 10.57
CA LYS A 960 7.74 -1.32 10.40
C LYS A 960 7.90 -2.58 11.26
N LYS A 961 6.97 -2.77 12.21
CA LYS A 961 7.00 -3.86 13.20
C LYS A 961 6.87 -5.24 12.55
N ASP A 962 6.05 -5.37 11.52
CA ASP A 962 5.85 -6.62 10.78
C ASP A 962 7.12 -7.11 10.08
N ILE A 963 7.92 -6.22 9.48
CA ILE A 963 9.24 -6.58 8.91
C ILE A 963 10.16 -7.12 10.00
N ARG A 964 10.21 -6.46 11.16
CA ARG A 964 11.05 -6.90 12.29
C ARG A 964 10.61 -8.24 12.86
N LEU A 965 9.30 -8.46 13.00
CA LEU A 965 8.76 -9.73 13.48
C LEU A 965 9.09 -10.88 12.52
N LEU A 966 8.97 -10.64 11.20
CA LEU A 966 9.39 -11.63 10.21
C LEU A 966 10.91 -11.89 10.28
N ALA A 967 11.73 -10.85 10.45
CA ALA A 967 13.17 -11.03 10.61
C ALA A 967 13.54 -11.85 11.86
N SER A 968 12.82 -11.64 12.97
CA SER A 968 12.92 -12.47 14.17
C SER A 968 12.55 -13.93 13.91
N GLU A 969 11.44 -14.20 13.22
CA GLU A 969 11.02 -15.56 12.86
C GLU A 969 12.04 -16.26 11.96
N VAL A 970 12.57 -15.55 10.96
CA VAL A 970 13.62 -16.06 10.09
C VAL A 970 14.90 -16.36 10.89
N LEU A 971 15.28 -15.50 11.83
CA LEU A 971 16.44 -15.76 12.70
C LEU A 971 16.25 -17.00 13.58
N ILE A 972 15.04 -17.21 14.11
CA ILE A 972 14.70 -18.43 14.87
C ILE A 972 14.92 -19.67 14.01
N ASN A 973 14.38 -19.68 12.79
CA ASN A 973 14.54 -20.81 11.87
C ASN A 973 16.02 -21.03 11.48
N LEU A 974 16.75 -19.97 11.17
CA LEU A 974 18.18 -20.05 10.84
C LEU A 974 19.02 -20.60 12.01
N VAL A 975 18.63 -20.29 13.25
CA VAL A 975 19.29 -20.83 14.45
C VAL A 975 18.95 -22.30 14.66
N GLU A 976 17.67 -22.69 14.49
CA GLU A 976 17.24 -24.09 14.59
C GLU A 976 17.97 -24.97 13.56
N TYR A 977 18.13 -24.46 12.32
CA TYR A 977 18.88 -25.13 11.25
C TYR A 977 20.40 -24.91 11.31
N GLN A 978 20.90 -24.16 12.30
CA GLN A 978 22.33 -23.84 12.45
C GLN A 978 22.99 -23.27 11.18
N SER A 979 22.21 -22.51 10.40
CA SER A 979 22.56 -22.05 9.05
C SER A 979 22.91 -20.57 8.97
N ILE A 980 23.07 -19.90 10.11
CA ILE A 980 23.58 -18.51 10.19
C ILE A 980 24.88 -18.44 10.98
N ASP A 981 25.88 -17.76 10.43
CA ASP A 981 27.07 -17.41 11.20
C ASP A 981 26.73 -16.27 12.18
N ILE A 982 26.48 -16.64 13.43
CA ILE A 982 26.11 -15.70 14.50
C ILE A 982 27.22 -14.70 14.80
N HIS A 983 28.50 -15.07 14.63
CA HIS A 983 29.61 -14.15 14.87
C HIS A 983 29.65 -13.05 13.80
N SER A 984 29.60 -13.44 12.52
CA SER A 984 29.51 -12.49 11.41
C SER A 984 28.25 -11.61 11.51
N PHE A 985 27.12 -12.18 11.92
CA PHE A 985 25.88 -11.43 12.13
C PHE A 985 26.00 -10.41 13.28
N ALA A 986 26.66 -10.79 14.38
CA ALA A 986 26.94 -9.92 15.50
C ALA A 986 27.82 -8.73 15.10
N GLU A 987 28.83 -8.96 14.26
CA GLU A 987 29.68 -7.90 13.69
C GLU A 987 28.88 -6.90 12.86
N LYS A 988 27.97 -7.37 11.98
CA LYS A 988 27.12 -6.45 11.19
C LYS A 988 26.21 -5.63 12.10
N ASN A 989 25.64 -6.22 13.15
CA ASN A 989 24.82 -5.50 14.12
C ASN A 989 25.65 -4.46 14.89
N ALA A 990 26.85 -4.82 15.38
CA ALA A 990 27.75 -3.88 16.04
C ALA A 990 28.10 -2.69 15.13
N PHE A 991 28.43 -2.96 13.86
CA PHE A 991 28.71 -1.94 12.84
C PHE A 991 27.55 -0.95 12.66
N LEU A 992 26.30 -1.43 12.61
CA LEU A 992 25.10 -0.58 12.51
C LEU A 992 24.86 0.25 13.80
N ILE A 993 25.05 -0.36 14.98
CA ILE A 993 24.86 0.34 16.28
C ILE A 993 25.90 1.44 16.46
N SER A 994 27.18 1.15 16.23
CA SER A 994 28.29 2.10 16.36
C SER A 994 28.13 3.34 15.48
N ASN A 995 27.42 3.18 14.37
CA ASN A 995 27.16 4.25 13.42
C ASN A 995 25.78 4.92 13.55
N LYS A 996 25.01 4.61 14.61
CA LYS A 996 23.67 5.20 14.86
C LYS A 996 22.69 4.99 13.69
N TYR A 997 22.78 3.85 13.00
CA TYR A 997 21.95 3.53 11.84
C TYR A 997 20.44 3.61 12.14
N GLY A 998 20.01 3.12 13.31
CA GLY A 998 18.62 3.11 13.71
C GLY A 998 18.39 3.06 15.21
N VAL A 999 17.12 3.02 15.61
CA VAL A 999 16.72 2.96 17.02
C VAL A 999 17.12 1.60 17.62
N LEU A 1000 18.07 1.60 18.57
CA LEU A 1000 18.59 0.39 19.21
C LEU A 1000 17.49 -0.50 19.82
N LEU A 1001 16.45 0.10 20.39
CA LEU A 1001 15.34 -0.65 20.99
C LEU A 1001 14.65 -1.57 19.99
N ARG A 1002 14.54 -1.15 18.72
CA ARG A 1002 13.93 -1.97 17.65
C ARG A 1002 14.74 -3.26 17.43
N LEU A 1003 16.07 -3.16 17.38
CA LEU A 1003 16.96 -4.32 17.31
C LEU A 1003 16.81 -5.20 18.54
N VAL A 1004 16.95 -4.62 19.74
CA VAL A 1004 16.93 -5.36 21.01
C VAL A 1004 15.64 -6.15 21.15
N GLU A 1005 14.48 -5.55 20.91
CA GLU A 1005 13.18 -6.24 20.99
C GLU A 1005 13.02 -7.35 19.96
N SER A 1006 13.72 -7.27 18.84
CA SER A 1006 13.63 -8.25 17.76
C SER A 1006 14.56 -9.45 18.01
N ILE A 1007 15.79 -9.24 18.47
CA ILE A 1007 16.73 -10.36 18.72
C ILE A 1007 16.42 -11.13 20.01
N ILE A 1008 15.83 -10.48 21.03
CA ILE A 1008 15.46 -11.16 22.28
C ILE A 1008 14.29 -12.14 22.11
N THR A 1009 13.67 -12.19 20.94
CA THR A 1009 12.68 -13.23 20.62
C THR A 1009 13.27 -14.63 20.65
N LEU A 1010 14.58 -14.79 20.42
CA LEU A 1010 15.31 -16.04 20.59
C LEU A 1010 15.30 -16.55 22.04
N LYS A 1011 15.10 -15.64 23.01
CA LYS A 1011 15.21 -15.96 24.42
C LYS A 1011 14.10 -16.91 24.83
N ASP A 1012 14.49 -17.95 25.58
CA ASP A 1012 13.59 -18.94 26.17
C ASP A 1012 12.79 -19.81 25.17
N ILE A 1013 13.14 -19.80 23.88
CA ILE A 1013 12.58 -20.73 22.88
C ILE A 1013 13.13 -22.14 23.11
N SER A 1014 14.46 -22.28 23.13
CA SER A 1014 15.14 -23.53 23.44
C SER A 1014 16.57 -23.25 23.94
N PRO A 1015 17.25 -24.23 24.54
CA PRO A 1015 18.64 -24.07 24.95
C PRO A 1015 19.59 -23.66 23.81
N LEU A 1016 19.33 -24.16 22.60
CA LEU A 1016 20.10 -23.80 21.40
C LEU A 1016 19.94 -22.32 21.07
N HIS A 1017 18.71 -21.79 21.11
CA HIS A 1017 18.42 -20.38 20.85
C HIS A 1017 18.98 -19.46 21.93
N ASN A 1018 18.96 -19.88 23.21
CA ASN A 1018 19.62 -19.15 24.29
C ASN A 1018 21.14 -19.09 24.06
N SER A 1019 21.77 -20.18 23.62
CA SER A 1019 23.18 -20.16 23.24
C SER A 1019 23.45 -19.23 22.06
N ALA A 1020 22.63 -19.26 21.00
CA ALA A 1020 22.78 -18.35 19.86
C ALA A 1020 22.60 -16.87 20.26
N LEU A 1021 21.62 -16.56 21.12
CA LEU A 1021 21.40 -15.22 21.64
C LEU A 1021 22.58 -14.74 22.51
N PHE A 1022 23.17 -15.62 23.32
CA PHE A 1022 24.41 -15.31 24.04
C PHE A 1022 25.53 -14.94 23.07
N LEU A 1023 25.82 -15.79 22.08
CA LEU A 1023 26.89 -15.56 21.10
C LEU A 1023 26.67 -14.26 20.32
N LEU A 1024 25.41 -13.97 19.96
CA LEU A 1024 25.03 -12.73 19.28
C LEU A 1024 25.29 -11.50 20.15
N LEU A 1025 24.81 -11.49 21.39
CA LEU A 1025 24.99 -10.35 22.29
C LEU A 1025 26.46 -10.16 22.69
N ASP A 1026 27.17 -11.24 23.03
CA ASP A 1026 28.60 -11.19 23.34
C ASP A 1026 29.40 -10.68 22.13
N GLY A 1027 29.13 -11.21 20.94
CA GLY A 1027 29.75 -10.77 19.68
C GLY A 1027 29.47 -9.30 19.35
N ILE A 1028 28.27 -8.80 19.66
CA ILE A 1028 27.96 -7.37 19.47
C ILE A 1028 28.83 -6.54 20.43
N PHE A 1029 28.86 -6.86 21.73
CA PHE A 1029 29.65 -6.10 22.71
C PHE A 1029 31.15 -6.17 22.44
N GLN A 1030 31.65 -7.31 21.96
CA GLN A 1030 33.03 -7.48 21.54
C GLN A 1030 33.45 -6.47 20.46
N ASN A 1031 32.55 -6.15 19.53
CA ASN A 1031 32.83 -5.35 18.33
C ASN A 1031 32.24 -3.93 18.40
N LEU A 1032 31.58 -3.58 19.51
CA LEU A 1032 30.89 -2.30 19.63
C LEU A 1032 31.86 -1.15 19.93
N GLU A 1033 31.87 -0.17 19.04
CA GLU A 1033 32.51 1.13 19.27
C GLU A 1033 31.49 2.14 19.75
N LEU A 1034 31.63 2.60 21.00
CA LEU A 1034 30.78 3.63 21.58
C LEU A 1034 31.35 5.02 21.28
N LYS A 1035 30.52 5.90 20.71
CA LYS A 1035 30.77 7.35 20.67
C LYS A 1035 30.50 7.95 22.08
N GLU A 1036 30.84 9.22 22.31
CA GLU A 1036 30.83 9.89 23.64
C GLU A 1036 29.59 9.65 24.54
N LYS A 1037 28.43 9.30 23.98
CA LYS A 1037 27.22 8.96 24.73
C LYS A 1037 26.71 7.56 24.37
N LEU A 1038 26.26 6.81 25.38
CA LEU A 1038 25.59 5.53 25.20
C LEU A 1038 24.30 5.68 24.37
N PRO A 1039 23.97 4.71 23.51
CA PRO A 1039 22.69 4.68 22.82
C PRO A 1039 21.50 4.68 23.78
N VAL A 1040 20.39 5.30 23.37
CA VAL A 1040 19.13 5.23 24.11
C VAL A 1040 18.69 3.77 24.21
N ASN A 1041 18.24 3.35 25.41
CA ASN A 1041 17.87 1.96 25.74
C ASN A 1041 19.03 0.95 25.76
N PHE A 1042 20.28 1.38 25.78
CA PHE A 1042 21.45 0.48 25.90
C PHE A 1042 21.38 -0.43 27.14
N LYS A 1043 20.87 0.09 28.28
CA LYS A 1043 20.65 -0.70 29.50
C LYS A 1043 19.81 -1.96 29.26
N LYS A 1044 18.77 -1.88 28.43
CA LYS A 1044 17.88 -3.02 28.14
C LYS A 1044 18.61 -4.15 27.42
N MET A 1045 19.56 -3.82 26.55
CA MET A 1045 20.42 -4.81 25.89
C MET A 1045 21.32 -5.53 26.91
N VAL A 1046 21.90 -4.77 27.85
CA VAL A 1046 22.76 -5.31 28.93
C VAL A 1046 21.94 -6.18 29.90
N GLU A 1047 20.72 -5.78 30.25
CA GLU A 1047 19.81 -6.59 31.08
C GLU A 1047 19.52 -7.97 30.45
N ASN A 1048 19.28 -8.02 29.13
CA ASN A 1048 19.07 -9.28 28.43
C ASN A 1048 20.34 -10.12 28.34
N TYR A 1049 21.51 -9.48 28.26
CA TYR A 1049 22.80 -10.20 28.28
C TYR A 1049 23.09 -10.84 29.65
N VAL A 1050 22.80 -10.14 30.75
CA VAL A 1050 22.89 -10.73 32.10
C VAL A 1050 21.94 -11.91 32.26
N ASP A 1051 20.71 -11.79 31.75
CA ASP A 1051 19.72 -12.87 31.80
C ASP A 1051 20.15 -14.10 30.98
N VAL A 1052 20.71 -13.92 29.79
CA VAL A 1052 21.17 -15.07 28.98
C VAL A 1052 22.45 -15.70 29.52
N LEU A 1053 23.34 -14.90 30.15
CA LEU A 1053 24.52 -15.41 30.86
C LEU A 1053 24.13 -16.40 31.97
N SER A 1054 23.17 -16.03 32.82
CA SER A 1054 22.73 -16.91 33.91
C SER A 1054 22.05 -18.19 33.39
N LYS A 1055 21.33 -18.11 32.27
CA LYS A 1055 20.63 -19.24 31.65
C LYS A 1055 21.55 -20.22 30.92
N THR A 1056 22.60 -19.72 30.27
CA THR A 1056 23.52 -20.55 29.48
C THR A 1056 24.71 -21.05 30.28
N ASN A 1057 24.97 -20.46 31.46
CA ASN A 1057 26.17 -20.69 32.27
C ASN A 1057 27.48 -20.44 31.49
N GLN A 1058 27.41 -19.67 30.40
CA GLN A 1058 28.57 -19.27 29.60
C GLN A 1058 29.23 -18.04 30.22
N LYS A 1059 30.52 -17.84 29.92
CA LYS A 1059 31.30 -16.71 30.45
C LYS A 1059 31.55 -15.68 29.35
N PRO A 1060 31.51 -14.38 29.67
CA PRO A 1060 31.85 -13.34 28.71
C PRO A 1060 33.27 -13.51 28.15
N THR A 1061 33.44 -13.22 26.86
CA THR A 1061 34.78 -13.22 26.24
C THR A 1061 35.68 -12.14 26.84
N ALA A 1062 37.01 -12.30 26.71
CA ALA A 1062 37.97 -11.33 27.25
C ALA A 1062 37.76 -9.91 26.69
N LYS A 1063 37.39 -9.80 25.40
CA LYS A 1063 37.08 -8.51 24.77
C LYS A 1063 35.79 -7.90 25.34
N THR A 1064 34.74 -8.69 25.53
CA THR A 1064 33.49 -8.24 26.17
C THR A 1064 33.72 -7.78 27.61
N LYS A 1065 34.53 -8.51 28.40
CA LYS A 1065 34.93 -8.07 29.75
C LYS A 1065 35.66 -6.72 29.71
N ALA A 1066 36.63 -6.57 28.82
CA ALA A 1066 37.36 -5.31 28.65
C ALA A 1066 36.45 -4.14 28.21
N PHE A 1067 35.41 -4.41 27.41
CA PHE A 1067 34.40 -3.44 27.04
C PHE A 1067 33.59 -2.98 28.26
N PHE A 1068 33.05 -3.91 29.07
CA PHE A 1068 32.26 -3.57 30.24
C PHE A 1068 33.08 -2.95 31.39
N GLU A 1069 34.37 -3.27 31.51
CA GLU A 1069 35.27 -2.65 32.47
C GLU A 1069 35.34 -1.12 32.28
N LYS A 1070 35.28 -0.65 31.03
CA LYS A 1070 35.22 0.79 30.70
C LYS A 1070 33.91 1.46 31.16
N LEU A 1071 32.86 0.67 31.38
CA LEU A 1071 31.52 1.14 31.77
C LEU A 1071 31.20 0.92 33.25
N LYS A 1072 32.14 0.42 34.07
CA LYS A 1072 31.90 0.05 35.47
C LYS A 1072 31.45 1.19 36.37
N GLU A 1073 31.87 2.42 36.07
CA GLU A 1073 31.46 3.63 36.82
C GLU A 1073 30.21 4.30 36.24
N ASN A 1074 29.61 3.75 35.18
CA ASN A 1074 28.36 4.27 34.65
C ASN A 1074 27.22 4.01 35.65
N THR A 1075 26.63 5.07 36.20
CA THR A 1075 25.60 4.99 37.26
C THR A 1075 24.39 4.15 36.87
N ALA A 1076 24.00 4.14 35.60
CA ALA A 1076 22.85 3.37 35.11
C ALA A 1076 23.15 1.87 34.91
N LEU A 1077 24.42 1.50 34.73
CA LEU A 1077 24.85 0.13 34.41
C LEU A 1077 25.65 -0.55 35.53
N LYS A 1078 26.14 0.18 36.53
CA LYS A 1078 27.06 -0.31 37.58
C LYS A 1078 26.65 -1.65 38.20
N ALA A 1079 25.37 -1.82 38.53
CA ALA A 1079 24.85 -3.06 39.11
C ALA A 1079 24.85 -4.25 38.13
N LEU A 1080 24.60 -3.99 36.84
CA LEU A 1080 24.60 -5.02 35.79
C LEU A 1080 26.03 -5.38 35.40
N VAL A 1081 26.91 -4.40 35.26
CA VAL A 1081 28.34 -4.60 34.96
C VAL A 1081 29.01 -5.45 36.04
N LYS A 1082 28.68 -5.22 37.32
CA LYS A 1082 29.16 -6.06 38.41
C LYS A 1082 28.74 -7.53 38.26
N GLN A 1083 27.52 -7.79 37.78
CA GLN A 1083 27.05 -9.17 37.53
C GLN A 1083 27.73 -9.84 36.34
N ILE A 1084 28.23 -9.06 35.36
CA ILE A 1084 28.92 -9.58 34.17
C ILE A 1084 30.40 -9.88 34.47
N LEU A 1085 31.02 -9.06 35.31
CA LEU A 1085 32.46 -9.17 35.62
C LEU A 1085 32.76 -10.18 36.73
N ASN A 1086 31.80 -10.41 37.63
CA ASN A 1086 31.84 -11.48 38.62
C ASN A 1086 31.52 -12.83 37.98
#